data_AF-V8NZD3-F1
#
_entry.id   AF-V8NZD3-F1
#
_cell.length_a   1.000
_cell.length_b   1.000
_cell.length_c   1.000
_cell.angle_alpha   90.00
_cell.angle_beta   90.00
_cell.angle_gamma   90.00
#
_symmetry.space_group_name_H-M   'P 1'
#
loop_
_entity.id
_entity.type
_entity.pdbx_description
1 polymer ?
#
loop_
_entity_poly.entity_id
_entity_poly.type
_entity_poly.pdbx_seq_one_letter_code
_entity_poly.pdbx_strand_id
1 'polypeptide(L)'
;MLAVHLVAFYFTKLKEDQIKKVDRYLYQMRLSDDILHDVMTRFQAEMVKGLGRDTNPTAAGEFLALDLGGSKFKVLHVKVAEEGKQHVQMDSQFYPTPKEIIQGSGTDLFQYVADCLADFMETKDIKYKKLPLGFTFSFPCRQKKLEEGVLLSWTKHFKVRGVQQTDVVNNLCKALRKHKDVDIEVLALVNDTVGTMMTCGYDDQRCEVGVIIGTGTNACYMEEMSNIDLVEGDEGRMCINTEWGAFGDDASLEDIRTEFDKEIDSGSINPGKQLFEKMISGLYLGELVRLILLKMARKGLLFNGKLSTALCTKGKIETRHVAAMEKNKEGLRNTKEILRELGLDPSEEDCIAVQHVCTIVSFRSANLCATALAAILTQLRENKKLARLRTTVGIDGTLYKTHPQYAKRLHKVVRRLVPNCDVRFLLSESGSGKGAAMVTAVAYRLLSQRKQIDEVLALFKLTRENLIEVRNKMRTELEYGLKKETHPAATVKMLPTFVCGTPDGTEKGKYLALDLGGTNFRVLLVKIRSGRNKSVRIYNKIFAIPLEIMQGTGEELFDHIVQCIADFLEYMGIKGARLPLGKQVLISDRLALLQVRRILQQLGLDGTCDDSIIVKEVCGCVSKRAAQLCGGGLAAVVEKIRDNRKLGHLKTTIGVDGTLYKLHPQILQETVKELAPQCDVTFMLSEDGSGKGAALITADGTAGVFFFFPPPHLLVVRKPGSGAPPSPSSRPSFLGCLLSGLLSGEAAWDTPSSHCRMIAAQLLAYYFTELKDDQVKKIDKYLYAMRLSDETLLDVMGRFRTEMKNGLSRDFNPTASVKMLPTFVRSIPDGSEKGDFIALDLGGSFFRILRVKVSREKKQMVQMETEIYETPEDIMHGSGTRLFDHVAECLGDFMEKQEIKDKKLPVGFTFSFPCRQSKLDEGVLITWTKRFKASGVEGADVVNLLNKAIKKRGDYDADIMAVVNDTVGTMMTCGFDDQRCEVGLIIGTGTNACYMEEMRHIDLVEGDEGRMCINTEWGAFGDDDLRRWSVECTWVNLSG
;
A
#
# COMPACT_ATOMS: atom_id res chain seq x y z
N MET A 1 -76.69 29.08 -19.88
CA MET A 1 -76.00 27.86 -19.44
C MET A 1 -75.85 26.81 -20.55
N LEU A 2 -76.92 26.31 -21.17
CA LEU A 2 -76.85 25.20 -22.13
C LEU A 2 -75.80 25.39 -23.25
N ALA A 3 -75.75 26.58 -23.88
CA ALA A 3 -74.75 26.91 -24.90
C ALA A 3 -73.30 26.84 -24.38
N VAL A 4 -73.05 27.23 -23.12
CA VAL A 4 -71.71 27.15 -22.50
C VAL A 4 -71.31 25.71 -22.25
N HIS A 5 -72.25 24.84 -21.86
CA HIS A 5 -72.01 23.40 -21.71
C HIS A 5 -71.82 22.70 -23.06
N LEU A 6 -72.58 23.06 -24.10
CA LEU A 6 -72.41 22.56 -25.47
C LEU A 6 -71.04 22.96 -26.05
N VAL A 7 -70.63 24.22 -25.88
CA VAL A 7 -69.31 24.70 -26.28
C VAL A 7 -68.21 23.97 -25.51
N ALA A 8 -68.31 23.86 -24.17
CA ALA A 8 -67.34 23.12 -23.36
C ALA A 8 -67.23 21.64 -23.80
N PHE A 9 -68.36 20.95 -23.98
CA PHE A 9 -68.40 19.56 -24.45
C PHE A 9 -67.81 19.39 -25.84
N TYR A 10 -68.12 20.31 -26.78
CA TYR A 10 -67.54 20.31 -28.13
C TYR A 10 -66.02 20.48 -28.07
N PHE A 11 -65.50 21.47 -27.33
CA PHE A 11 -64.07 21.67 -27.15
C PHE A 11 -63.38 20.48 -26.46
N THR A 12 -64.02 19.84 -25.47
CA THR A 12 -63.49 18.62 -24.84
C THR A 12 -63.40 17.46 -25.83
N LYS A 13 -64.46 17.20 -26.60
CA LYS A 13 -64.48 16.12 -27.59
C LYS A 13 -63.48 16.36 -28.74
N LEU A 14 -63.43 17.59 -29.25
CA LEU A 14 -62.46 18.01 -30.26
C LEU A 14 -61.00 17.80 -29.79
N LYS A 15 -60.74 18.16 -28.52
CA LYS A 15 -59.44 17.96 -27.88
C LYS A 15 -59.08 16.48 -27.76
N GLU A 16 -60.02 15.63 -27.33
CA GLU A 16 -59.80 14.19 -27.27
C GLU A 16 -59.51 13.57 -28.64
N ASP A 17 -60.27 13.94 -29.68
CA ASP A 17 -60.11 13.35 -31.01
C ASP A 17 -58.77 13.75 -31.65
N GLN A 18 -58.30 14.98 -31.44
CA GLN A 18 -56.96 15.40 -31.89
C GLN A 18 -55.84 14.73 -31.09
N ILE A 19 -55.98 14.60 -29.76
CA ILE A 19 -55.05 13.83 -28.92
C ILE A 19 -54.92 12.38 -29.42
N LYS A 20 -56.04 11.69 -29.69
CA LYS A 20 -56.07 10.30 -30.19
C LYS A 20 -55.49 10.13 -31.60
N LYS A 21 -55.46 11.19 -32.42
CA LYS A 21 -54.80 11.19 -33.74
C LYS A 21 -53.28 11.32 -33.57
N VAL A 22 -52.82 12.28 -32.77
CA VAL A 22 -51.39 12.51 -32.50
C VAL A 22 -50.77 11.32 -31.76
N ASP A 23 -51.47 10.72 -30.80
CA ASP A 23 -51.02 9.52 -30.09
C ASP A 23 -50.80 8.31 -31.01
N ARG A 24 -51.68 8.14 -32.02
CA ARG A 24 -51.49 7.10 -33.06
C ARG A 24 -50.33 7.42 -34.00
N TYR A 25 -50.12 8.70 -34.33
CA TYR A 25 -49.02 9.13 -35.19
C TYR A 25 -47.65 8.99 -34.52
N LEU A 26 -47.56 9.27 -33.21
CA LEU A 26 -46.34 9.23 -32.41
C LEU A 26 -46.27 8.03 -31.45
N TYR A 27 -46.91 6.91 -31.78
CA TYR A 27 -46.99 5.75 -30.88
C TYR A 27 -45.59 5.24 -30.46
N GLN A 28 -44.61 5.28 -31.37
CA GLN A 28 -43.22 4.88 -31.11
C GLN A 28 -42.51 5.76 -30.05
N MET A 29 -43.01 6.99 -29.81
CA MET A 29 -42.48 7.86 -28.76
C MET A 29 -43.16 7.64 -27.40
N ARG A 30 -44.21 6.81 -27.34
CA ARG A 30 -44.98 6.52 -26.12
C ARG A 30 -44.52 5.20 -25.49
N LEU A 31 -43.38 5.27 -24.80
CA LEU A 31 -42.74 4.12 -24.15
C LEU A 31 -43.64 3.56 -23.02
N SER A 32 -43.88 2.25 -23.02
CA SER A 32 -44.55 1.51 -21.94
C SER A 32 -43.58 1.21 -20.79
N ASP A 33 -44.10 0.85 -19.62
CA ASP A 33 -43.26 0.53 -18.47
C ASP A 33 -42.37 -0.71 -18.72
N ASP A 34 -42.81 -1.66 -19.55
CA ASP A 34 -42.00 -2.81 -19.97
C ASP A 34 -40.76 -2.36 -20.79
N ILE A 35 -40.95 -1.44 -21.75
CA ILE A 35 -39.84 -0.86 -22.53
C ILE A 35 -38.91 -0.06 -21.64
N LEU A 36 -39.44 0.67 -20.64
CA LEU A 36 -38.61 1.39 -19.68
C LEU A 36 -37.80 0.41 -18.78
N HIS A 37 -38.38 -0.71 -18.34
CA HIS A 37 -37.64 -1.72 -17.59
C HIS A 37 -36.56 -2.41 -18.43
N ASP A 38 -36.81 -2.71 -19.70
CA ASP A 38 -35.81 -3.23 -20.62
C ASP A 38 -34.67 -2.23 -20.85
N VAL A 39 -34.97 -0.96 -21.17
CA VAL A 39 -33.95 0.10 -21.32
C VAL A 39 -33.17 0.34 -20.02
N MET A 40 -33.81 0.21 -18.85
CA MET A 40 -33.13 0.24 -17.54
C MET A 40 -32.11 -0.88 -17.43
N THR A 41 -32.51 -2.11 -17.78
CA THR A 41 -31.67 -3.32 -17.73
C THR A 41 -30.48 -3.20 -18.69
N ARG A 42 -30.71 -2.73 -19.92
CA ARG A 42 -29.65 -2.45 -20.90
C ARG A 42 -28.65 -1.42 -20.37
N PHE A 43 -29.13 -0.35 -19.72
CA PHE A 43 -28.24 0.66 -19.13
C PHE A 43 -27.42 0.12 -17.95
N GLN A 44 -28.00 -0.73 -17.09
CA GLN A 44 -27.23 -1.41 -16.03
C GLN A 44 -26.11 -2.29 -16.61
N ALA A 45 -26.36 -2.98 -17.72
CA ALA A 45 -25.33 -3.77 -18.41
C ALA A 45 -24.19 -2.90 -18.96
N GLU A 46 -24.49 -1.71 -19.51
CA GLU A 46 -23.45 -0.75 -19.94
C GLU A 46 -22.69 -0.14 -18.76
N MET A 47 -23.35 0.13 -17.63
CA MET A 47 -22.66 0.56 -16.41
C MET A 47 -21.61 -0.46 -15.98
N VAL A 48 -21.97 -1.75 -15.89
CA VAL A 48 -21.03 -2.82 -15.50
C VAL A 48 -19.83 -2.92 -16.47
N LYS A 49 -20.05 -2.72 -17.78
CA LYS A 49 -18.96 -2.69 -18.77
C LYS A 49 -18.04 -1.45 -18.62
N GLY A 50 -18.58 -0.33 -18.16
CA GLY A 50 -17.90 0.96 -18.10
C GLY A 50 -17.18 1.27 -16.78
N LEU A 51 -17.38 0.48 -15.72
CA LEU A 51 -16.85 0.76 -14.38
C LEU A 51 -15.34 0.54 -14.26
N GLY A 52 -14.58 1.55 -14.71
CA GLY A 52 -13.12 1.65 -14.62
C GLY A 52 -12.55 3.00 -14.12
N ARG A 53 -12.94 3.49 -12.92
CA ARG A 53 -12.04 3.92 -11.80
C ARG A 53 -11.15 5.20 -11.95
N ASP A 54 -11.50 6.32 -11.26
CA ASP A 54 -10.58 7.36 -10.68
C ASP A 54 -11.26 8.17 -9.52
N THR A 55 -10.52 8.52 -8.45
CA THR A 55 -10.96 8.72 -7.02
C THR A 55 -11.61 10.06 -6.60
N ASN A 56 -12.25 10.17 -5.39
CA ASN A 56 -12.96 11.41 -4.94
C ASN A 56 -13.12 11.65 -3.39
N PRO A 57 -12.80 12.85 -2.81
CA PRO A 57 -12.96 13.17 -1.35
C PRO A 57 -13.57 14.59 -0.98
N THR A 58 -13.49 15.08 0.30
CA THR A 58 -14.19 16.29 0.90
C THR A 58 -13.36 17.27 1.82
N ALA A 59 -13.53 18.62 1.73
CA ALA A 59 -12.81 19.67 2.53
C ALA A 59 -13.36 21.14 2.42
N ALA A 60 -12.68 22.16 3.01
CA ALA A 60 -13.07 23.60 3.11
C ALA A 60 -11.91 24.63 2.81
N GLY A 61 -12.21 25.94 2.63
CA GLY A 61 -11.26 27.05 2.32
C GLY A 61 -11.79 28.17 1.36
N GLU A 62 -10.90 29.01 0.79
CA GLU A 62 -11.22 30.07 -0.23
C GLU A 62 -10.67 29.69 -1.62
N PHE A 63 -11.53 29.70 -2.65
CA PHE A 63 -11.25 29.09 -3.97
C PHE A 63 -11.81 29.88 -5.15
N LEU A 64 -11.18 29.74 -6.31
CA LEU A 64 -11.77 30.09 -7.61
C LEU A 64 -12.41 28.86 -8.24
N ALA A 65 -13.44 29.06 -9.05
CA ALA A 65 -13.96 28.03 -9.94
C ALA A 65 -14.33 28.55 -11.34
N LEU A 66 -14.05 27.75 -12.37
CA LEU A 66 -14.54 27.94 -13.73
C LEU A 66 -15.69 26.96 -14.01
N ASP A 67 -16.64 27.35 -14.85
CA ASP A 67 -17.71 26.49 -15.37
C ASP A 67 -17.90 26.71 -16.87
N LEU A 68 -17.37 25.77 -17.67
CA LEU A 68 -17.31 25.80 -19.12
C LEU A 68 -18.00 24.56 -19.74
N GLY A 69 -18.76 24.76 -20.81
CA GLY A 69 -19.50 23.72 -21.52
C GLY A 69 -20.99 23.62 -21.14
N GLY A 70 -21.47 24.49 -20.26
CA GLY A 70 -22.90 24.76 -20.06
C GLY A 70 -23.49 25.72 -21.10
N SER A 71 -24.66 26.30 -20.80
CA SER A 71 -25.34 27.27 -21.68
C SER A 71 -24.68 28.67 -21.71
N LYS A 72 -23.85 28.97 -20.71
CA LYS A 72 -23.04 30.19 -20.56
C LYS A 72 -21.73 29.78 -19.87
N PHE A 73 -20.63 30.46 -20.16
CA PHE A 73 -19.40 30.34 -19.38
C PHE A 73 -19.51 31.20 -18.12
N LYS A 74 -19.05 30.68 -16.98
CA LYS A 74 -19.15 31.33 -15.67
C LYS A 74 -17.83 31.22 -14.91
N VAL A 75 -17.44 32.30 -14.24
CA VAL A 75 -16.33 32.35 -13.28
C VAL A 75 -16.92 32.59 -11.89
N LEU A 76 -16.38 31.93 -10.87
CA LEU A 76 -16.84 32.01 -9.49
C LEU A 76 -15.67 32.19 -8.52
N HIS A 77 -15.94 32.88 -7.42
CA HIS A 77 -15.10 32.92 -6.22
C HIS A 77 -15.95 32.41 -5.06
N VAL A 78 -15.44 31.40 -4.34
CA VAL A 78 -16.19 30.61 -3.35
C VAL A 78 -15.41 30.59 -2.05
N LYS A 79 -16.06 31.03 -0.96
CA LYS A 79 -15.52 30.97 0.40
C LYS A 79 -16.32 29.95 1.22
N VAL A 80 -15.64 28.96 1.75
CA VAL A 80 -16.18 27.90 2.60
C VAL A 80 -15.58 28.06 3.99
N ALA A 81 -16.40 28.48 4.96
CA ALA A 81 -15.97 28.68 6.33
C ALA A 81 -15.66 27.36 7.06
N GLU A 82 -14.71 27.40 7.99
CA GLU A 82 -14.47 26.32 8.97
C GLU A 82 -15.58 26.26 10.03
N GLU A 83 -15.56 25.20 10.84
CA GLU A 83 -16.70 24.69 11.61
C GLU A 83 -17.40 25.72 12.51
N GLY A 84 -18.75 25.66 12.52
CA GLY A 84 -19.59 26.38 13.49
C GLY A 84 -20.74 27.18 12.87
N LYS A 85 -20.64 27.61 11.60
CA LYS A 85 -21.74 28.24 10.84
C LYS A 85 -21.73 27.76 9.40
N GLN A 86 -22.77 27.03 8.98
CA GLN A 86 -22.97 26.57 7.60
C GLN A 86 -23.27 27.75 6.66
N HIS A 87 -22.25 28.51 6.25
CA HIS A 87 -22.39 29.58 5.28
C HIS A 87 -21.26 29.54 4.25
N VAL A 88 -21.61 29.21 3.01
CA VAL A 88 -20.75 29.39 1.84
C VAL A 88 -21.05 30.76 1.25
N GLN A 89 -20.04 31.60 1.02
CA GLN A 89 -20.20 32.87 0.30
C GLN A 89 -19.72 32.67 -1.13
N MET A 90 -20.52 33.13 -2.12
CA MET A 90 -20.19 32.97 -3.54
C MET A 90 -20.40 34.26 -4.31
N ASP A 91 -19.35 34.69 -4.99
CA ASP A 91 -19.38 35.69 -6.05
C ASP A 91 -19.30 34.99 -7.40
N SER A 92 -20.00 35.47 -8.43
CA SER A 92 -19.85 34.92 -9.78
C SER A 92 -20.22 35.90 -10.90
N GLN A 93 -19.61 35.69 -12.06
CA GLN A 93 -19.80 36.50 -13.27
C GLN A 93 -19.99 35.59 -14.49
N PHE A 94 -20.86 36.01 -15.41
CA PHE A 94 -21.12 35.28 -16.66
C PHE A 94 -20.41 35.95 -17.83
N TYR A 95 -19.75 35.15 -18.65
CA TYR A 95 -19.02 35.62 -19.84
C TYR A 95 -19.65 35.01 -21.11
N PRO A 96 -20.04 35.83 -22.11
CA PRO A 96 -20.69 35.34 -23.32
C PRO A 96 -19.65 34.82 -24.33
N THR A 97 -19.47 33.50 -24.42
CA THR A 97 -18.51 32.89 -25.34
C THR A 97 -18.96 33.04 -26.81
N PRO A 98 -18.19 33.73 -27.68
CA PRO A 98 -18.55 33.92 -29.09
C PRO A 98 -18.54 32.60 -29.90
N LYS A 99 -19.26 32.56 -31.03
CA LYS A 99 -19.32 31.35 -31.89
C LYS A 99 -17.95 31.03 -32.50
N GLU A 100 -17.22 32.08 -32.81
CA GLU A 100 -15.89 32.11 -33.39
C GLU A 100 -14.87 31.44 -32.46
N ILE A 101 -15.07 31.57 -31.14
CA ILE A 101 -14.25 30.94 -30.11
C ILE A 101 -14.60 29.45 -29.96
N ILE A 102 -15.88 29.09 -29.85
CA ILE A 102 -16.30 27.67 -29.69
C ILE A 102 -16.15 26.82 -30.96
N GLN A 103 -15.83 27.44 -32.11
CA GLN A 103 -15.48 26.78 -33.39
C GLN A 103 -14.05 27.14 -33.86
N GLY A 104 -13.28 27.83 -33.03
CA GLY A 104 -11.95 28.37 -33.33
C GLY A 104 -10.81 27.37 -33.08
N SER A 105 -9.64 27.88 -32.69
CA SER A 105 -8.53 27.05 -32.22
C SER A 105 -8.51 26.91 -30.70
N GLY A 106 -7.85 25.87 -30.19
CA GLY A 106 -7.67 25.65 -28.76
C GLY A 106 -6.98 26.82 -28.07
N THR A 107 -5.99 27.41 -28.74
CA THR A 107 -5.28 28.60 -28.28
C THR A 107 -6.25 29.75 -28.03
N ASP A 108 -7.20 30.01 -28.94
CA ASP A 108 -8.16 31.11 -28.82
C ASP A 108 -9.16 30.86 -27.69
N LEU A 109 -9.66 29.62 -27.54
CA LEU A 109 -10.54 29.24 -26.45
C LEU A 109 -9.89 29.43 -25.08
N PHE A 110 -8.70 28.85 -24.87
CA PHE A 110 -8.05 28.93 -23.56
C PHE A 110 -7.49 30.33 -23.28
N GLN A 111 -7.13 31.10 -24.30
CA GLN A 111 -6.82 32.54 -24.15
C GLN A 111 -8.06 33.30 -23.65
N TYR A 112 -9.19 33.17 -24.34
CA TYR A 112 -10.44 33.82 -23.94
C TYR A 112 -10.86 33.47 -22.50
N VAL A 113 -10.72 32.20 -22.11
CA VAL A 113 -11.00 31.73 -20.74
C VAL A 113 -10.03 32.36 -19.72
N ALA A 114 -8.73 32.45 -20.04
CA ALA A 114 -7.73 33.09 -19.19
C ALA A 114 -7.97 34.60 -19.04
N ASP A 115 -8.31 35.29 -20.13
CA ASP A 115 -8.62 36.73 -20.14
C ASP A 115 -9.85 37.05 -19.28
N CYS A 116 -10.90 36.24 -19.37
CA CYS A 116 -12.09 36.37 -18.52
C CYS A 116 -11.80 36.09 -17.04
N LEU A 117 -10.88 35.18 -16.73
CA LEU A 117 -10.49 34.89 -15.35
C LEU A 117 -9.67 36.04 -14.74
N ALA A 118 -8.76 36.64 -15.53
CA ALA A 118 -8.02 37.84 -15.13
C ALA A 118 -8.96 39.04 -14.88
N ASP A 119 -9.88 39.31 -15.80
CA ASP A 119 -10.94 40.33 -15.66
C ASP A 119 -11.78 40.14 -14.38
N PHE A 120 -12.18 38.90 -14.09
CA PHE A 120 -12.93 38.58 -12.87
C PHE A 120 -12.11 38.83 -11.59
N MET A 121 -10.83 38.43 -11.56
CA MET A 121 -9.96 38.61 -10.40
C MET A 121 -9.61 40.08 -10.14
N GLU A 122 -9.50 40.89 -11.20
CA GLU A 122 -9.34 42.33 -11.11
C GLU A 122 -10.63 43.02 -10.61
N THR A 123 -11.78 42.67 -11.20
CA THR A 123 -13.11 43.17 -10.79
C THR A 123 -13.45 42.83 -9.33
N LYS A 124 -12.86 41.77 -8.76
CA LYS A 124 -13.11 41.30 -7.40
C LYS A 124 -12.00 41.64 -6.40
N ASP A 125 -10.98 42.40 -6.80
CA ASP A 125 -9.83 42.79 -5.96
C ASP A 125 -9.13 41.59 -5.28
N ILE A 126 -8.97 40.50 -6.04
CA ILE A 126 -8.29 39.27 -5.61
C ILE A 126 -7.08 38.92 -6.49
N LYS A 127 -6.70 39.82 -7.40
CA LYS A 127 -5.62 39.64 -8.40
C LYS A 127 -4.27 39.24 -7.79
N TYR A 128 -3.94 39.78 -6.62
CA TYR A 128 -2.70 39.51 -5.88
C TYR A 128 -2.77 38.31 -4.92
N LYS A 129 -3.94 37.65 -4.80
CA LYS A 129 -4.07 36.43 -3.99
C LYS A 129 -3.72 35.22 -4.83
N LYS A 130 -2.78 34.39 -4.36
CA LYS A 130 -2.61 33.05 -4.90
C LYS A 130 -3.80 32.18 -4.50
N LEU A 131 -4.71 31.94 -5.44
CA LEU A 131 -5.94 31.18 -5.20
C LEU A 131 -5.95 29.85 -5.96
N PRO A 132 -6.31 28.73 -5.29
CA PRO A 132 -6.57 27.47 -5.97
C PRO A 132 -7.77 27.57 -6.92
N LEU A 133 -7.65 26.98 -8.11
CA LEU A 133 -8.72 26.94 -9.11
C LEU A 133 -9.26 25.51 -9.30
N GLY A 134 -10.59 25.40 -9.23
CA GLY A 134 -11.36 24.25 -9.73
C GLY A 134 -11.95 24.51 -11.10
N PHE A 135 -11.60 23.70 -12.09
CA PHE A 135 -12.11 23.84 -13.45
C PHE A 135 -13.26 22.85 -13.69
N THR A 136 -14.50 23.32 -13.67
CA THR A 136 -15.63 22.53 -14.16
C THR A 136 -15.62 22.57 -15.69
N PHE A 137 -15.40 21.41 -16.30
CA PHE A 137 -15.28 21.26 -17.74
C PHE A 137 -16.23 20.16 -18.22
N SER A 138 -17.32 20.58 -18.85
CA SER A 138 -18.53 19.78 -19.01
C SER A 138 -18.50 18.90 -20.27
N PHE A 139 -17.42 18.14 -20.45
CA PHE A 139 -17.14 17.29 -21.61
C PHE A 139 -16.45 15.97 -21.19
N PRO A 140 -16.53 14.90 -22.01
CA PRO A 140 -15.83 13.64 -21.74
C PRO A 140 -14.31 13.82 -21.68
N CYS A 141 -13.74 13.70 -20.47
CA CYS A 141 -12.30 13.75 -20.23
C CYS A 141 -11.81 12.43 -19.63
N ARG A 142 -10.66 11.93 -20.10
CA ARG A 142 -9.92 10.87 -19.43
C ARG A 142 -8.92 11.49 -18.47
N GLN A 143 -9.14 11.28 -17.19
CA GLN A 143 -8.28 11.74 -16.10
C GLN A 143 -7.38 10.58 -15.62
N LYS A 144 -6.23 10.92 -15.04
CA LYS A 144 -5.36 10.00 -14.28
C LYS A 144 -5.07 10.52 -12.87
N LYS A 145 -5.45 11.77 -12.64
CA LYS A 145 -5.23 12.62 -11.47
C LYS A 145 -6.27 13.73 -11.53
N LEU A 146 -6.53 14.35 -10.39
CA LEU A 146 -7.53 15.40 -10.27
C LEU A 146 -7.15 16.66 -11.05
N GLU A 147 -5.85 16.97 -11.15
CA GLU A 147 -5.27 18.12 -11.85
C GLU A 147 -4.95 17.89 -13.34
N GLU A 148 -5.35 16.75 -13.93
CA GLU A 148 -5.16 16.44 -15.36
C GLU A 148 -6.49 16.05 -16.03
N GLY A 149 -6.68 16.38 -17.31
CA GLY A 149 -7.77 15.77 -18.08
C GLY A 149 -7.64 15.89 -19.59
N VAL A 150 -7.48 14.73 -20.25
CA VAL A 150 -7.40 14.63 -21.71
C VAL A 150 -8.80 14.60 -22.31
N LEU A 151 -9.18 15.64 -23.07
CA LEU A 151 -10.47 15.70 -23.76
C LEU A 151 -10.59 14.55 -24.78
N LEU A 152 -11.55 13.65 -24.58
CA LEU A 152 -11.75 12.51 -25.48
C LEU A 152 -12.48 12.90 -26.77
N SER A 153 -13.57 13.66 -26.64
CA SER A 153 -14.37 14.15 -27.77
C SER A 153 -15.21 15.37 -27.38
N TRP A 154 -15.43 16.29 -28.31
CA TRP A 154 -16.33 17.41 -28.10
C TRP A 154 -17.81 16.98 -28.20
N THR A 155 -18.65 17.58 -27.37
CA THR A 155 -20.11 17.39 -27.37
C THR A 155 -20.84 18.75 -27.43
N LYS A 156 -22.18 18.73 -27.42
CA LYS A 156 -23.05 19.93 -27.37
C LYS A 156 -22.86 20.86 -28.57
N HIS A 157 -22.22 22.02 -28.39
CA HIS A 157 -21.99 23.05 -29.42
C HIS A 157 -20.52 23.31 -29.75
N PHE A 158 -19.60 22.73 -28.98
CA PHE A 158 -18.17 23.02 -29.11
C PHE A 158 -17.56 22.15 -30.22
N LYS A 159 -16.65 22.73 -31.00
CA LYS A 159 -15.87 22.02 -32.02
C LYS A 159 -14.52 22.73 -32.25
N VAL A 160 -13.79 22.93 -31.16
CA VAL A 160 -12.55 23.71 -31.15
C VAL A 160 -11.37 22.85 -31.61
N ARG A 161 -10.63 23.34 -32.61
CA ARG A 161 -9.53 22.61 -33.27
C ARG A 161 -8.30 22.51 -32.36
N GLY A 162 -7.66 21.34 -32.34
CA GLY A 162 -6.39 21.13 -31.61
C GLY A 162 -6.50 20.89 -30.11
N VAL A 163 -7.71 20.68 -29.57
CA VAL A 163 -7.92 20.38 -28.13
C VAL A 163 -8.21 18.90 -27.87
N GLN A 164 -8.88 18.21 -28.79
CA GLN A 164 -9.20 16.79 -28.63
C GLN A 164 -7.92 15.94 -28.57
N GLN A 165 -7.89 14.95 -27.68
CA GLN A 165 -6.72 14.16 -27.29
C GLN A 165 -5.56 14.97 -26.68
N THR A 166 -5.82 16.19 -26.22
CA THR A 166 -4.86 16.99 -25.42
C THR A 166 -5.40 17.27 -24.02
N ASP A 167 -4.51 17.52 -23.07
CA ASP A 167 -4.87 17.88 -21.70
C ASP A 167 -5.32 19.34 -21.61
N VAL A 168 -6.57 19.54 -21.17
CA VAL A 168 -7.23 20.85 -21.10
C VAL A 168 -6.69 21.70 -19.95
N VAL A 169 -6.19 21.09 -18.87
CA VAL A 169 -5.57 21.82 -17.76
C VAL A 169 -4.24 22.39 -18.22
N ASN A 170 -3.39 21.58 -18.85
CA ASN A 170 -2.14 22.06 -19.47
C ASN A 170 -2.37 23.18 -20.50
N ASN A 171 -3.44 23.13 -21.29
CA ASN A 171 -3.76 24.20 -22.24
C ASN A 171 -4.22 25.50 -21.56
N LEU A 172 -5.04 25.40 -20.50
CA LEU A 172 -5.42 26.56 -19.69
C LEU A 172 -4.19 27.16 -18.99
N CYS A 173 -3.34 26.35 -18.36
CA CYS A 173 -2.11 26.80 -17.72
C CYS A 173 -1.15 27.51 -18.70
N LYS A 174 -1.06 27.05 -19.97
CA LYS A 174 -0.29 27.74 -21.02
C LYS A 174 -0.86 29.11 -21.37
N ALA A 175 -2.19 29.28 -21.34
CA ALA A 175 -2.83 30.56 -21.58
C ALA A 175 -2.65 31.51 -20.38
N LEU A 176 -2.84 31.01 -19.15
CA LEU A 176 -2.66 31.77 -17.91
C LEU A 176 -1.23 32.32 -17.76
N ARG A 177 -0.19 31.58 -18.18
CA ARG A 177 1.21 32.05 -18.17
C ARG A 177 1.49 33.35 -18.96
N LYS A 178 0.56 33.82 -19.78
CA LYS A 178 0.66 35.12 -20.47
C LYS A 178 0.25 36.30 -19.56
N HIS A 179 -0.62 36.05 -18.58
CA HIS A 179 -1.02 36.99 -17.53
C HIS A 179 -0.04 36.87 -16.36
N LYS A 180 1.10 37.56 -16.46
CA LYS A 180 2.19 37.52 -15.45
C LYS A 180 1.82 38.13 -14.10
N ASP A 181 0.72 38.86 -14.07
CA ASP A 181 0.13 39.63 -12.98
C ASP A 181 -0.95 38.86 -12.21
N VAL A 182 -1.14 37.57 -12.50
CA VAL A 182 -2.14 36.71 -11.85
C VAL A 182 -1.52 35.36 -11.47
N ASP A 183 -1.52 35.02 -10.17
CA ASP A 183 -0.98 33.76 -9.64
C ASP A 183 -2.12 32.76 -9.34
N ILE A 184 -2.35 31.82 -10.25
CA ILE A 184 -3.41 30.81 -10.17
C ILE A 184 -2.80 29.40 -10.23
N GLU A 185 -3.23 28.53 -9.33
CA GLU A 185 -2.87 27.12 -9.32
C GLU A 185 -4.10 26.25 -9.61
N VAL A 186 -4.12 25.57 -10.75
CA VAL A 186 -5.25 24.70 -11.13
C VAL A 186 -5.10 23.34 -10.46
N LEU A 187 -5.93 23.05 -9.45
CA LEU A 187 -5.79 21.85 -8.61
C LEU A 187 -6.81 20.75 -8.92
N ALA A 188 -7.90 21.08 -9.61
CA ALA A 188 -8.94 20.11 -9.93
C ALA A 188 -9.60 20.42 -11.27
N LEU A 189 -9.84 19.37 -12.06
CA LEU A 189 -10.75 19.35 -13.20
C LEU A 189 -11.92 18.42 -12.83
N VAL A 190 -13.15 18.91 -12.96
CA VAL A 190 -14.37 18.18 -12.60
C VAL A 190 -15.45 18.28 -13.69
N ASN A 191 -16.32 17.28 -13.77
CA ASN A 191 -17.52 17.34 -14.63
C ASN A 191 -18.66 18.10 -13.93
N ASP A 192 -19.60 18.66 -14.70
CA ASP A 192 -20.74 19.43 -14.17
C ASP A 192 -21.68 18.58 -13.29
N THR A 193 -21.81 17.29 -13.59
CA THR A 193 -22.49 16.31 -12.74
C THR A 193 -21.84 16.19 -11.36
N VAL A 194 -20.51 16.02 -11.30
CA VAL A 194 -19.73 15.87 -10.05
C VAL A 194 -19.83 17.14 -9.22
N GLY A 195 -19.65 18.31 -9.85
CA GLY A 195 -19.85 19.59 -9.17
C GLY A 195 -21.27 19.73 -8.61
N THR A 196 -22.30 19.28 -9.35
CA THR A 196 -23.70 19.30 -8.88
C THR A 196 -23.93 18.37 -7.69
N MET A 197 -23.38 17.15 -7.74
CA MET A 197 -23.45 16.19 -6.63
C MET A 197 -22.80 16.74 -5.37
N MET A 198 -21.59 17.32 -5.49
CA MET A 198 -20.83 17.87 -4.36
C MET A 198 -21.47 19.16 -3.81
N THR A 199 -22.05 20.01 -4.67
CA THR A 199 -22.88 21.15 -4.23
C THR A 199 -24.03 20.69 -3.34
N CYS A 200 -24.78 19.67 -3.79
CA CYS A 200 -25.94 19.15 -3.07
C CYS A 200 -25.54 18.30 -1.85
N GLY A 201 -24.39 17.62 -1.89
CA GLY A 201 -23.85 16.82 -0.78
C GLY A 201 -23.42 17.65 0.42
N TYR A 202 -22.96 18.88 0.20
CA TYR A 202 -22.73 19.84 1.28
C TYR A 202 -24.01 20.16 2.06
N ASP A 203 -25.14 20.34 1.35
CA ASP A 203 -26.44 20.70 1.94
C ASP A 203 -27.24 19.47 2.43
N ASP A 204 -26.99 18.28 1.89
CA ASP A 204 -27.55 17.01 2.33
C ASP A 204 -26.53 15.87 2.17
N GLN A 205 -25.97 15.40 3.30
CA GLN A 205 -24.97 14.33 3.38
C GLN A 205 -25.45 12.97 2.85
N ARG A 206 -26.72 12.84 2.44
CA ARG A 206 -27.27 11.67 1.73
C ARG A 206 -27.18 11.79 0.20
N CYS A 207 -26.57 12.85 -0.33
CA CYS A 207 -26.43 13.05 -1.77
C CYS A 207 -25.37 12.11 -2.36
N GLU A 208 -25.78 11.21 -3.25
CA GLU A 208 -24.90 10.18 -3.83
C GLU A 208 -25.01 10.09 -5.35
N VAL A 209 -25.79 10.99 -5.96
CA VAL A 209 -25.99 11.11 -7.40
C VAL A 209 -26.06 12.58 -7.79
N GLY A 210 -25.35 12.98 -8.85
CA GLY A 210 -25.50 14.29 -9.51
C GLY A 210 -26.05 14.10 -10.92
N VAL A 211 -27.08 14.85 -11.31
CA VAL A 211 -27.71 14.73 -12.64
C VAL A 211 -27.81 16.10 -13.31
N ILE A 212 -27.41 16.16 -14.57
CA ILE A 212 -27.55 17.33 -15.44
C ILE A 212 -28.64 17.08 -16.47
N ILE A 213 -29.60 18.01 -16.56
CA ILE A 213 -30.71 18.00 -17.52
C ILE A 213 -30.87 19.42 -18.09
N GLY A 214 -29.94 19.80 -18.97
CA GLY A 214 -29.77 21.16 -19.50
C GLY A 214 -29.57 21.18 -21.01
N THR A 215 -28.56 21.90 -21.50
CA THR A 215 -28.13 21.83 -22.91
C THR A 215 -27.75 20.41 -23.31
N GLY A 216 -26.98 19.73 -22.45
CA GLY A 216 -26.75 18.28 -22.53
C GLY A 216 -27.51 17.53 -21.44
N THR A 217 -27.28 16.21 -21.36
CA THR A 217 -27.66 15.43 -20.18
C THR A 217 -26.60 14.41 -19.80
N ASN A 218 -26.30 14.32 -18.51
CA ASN A 218 -25.33 13.40 -17.94
C ASN A 218 -25.69 13.09 -16.48
N ALA A 219 -25.11 12.03 -15.90
CA ALA A 219 -25.16 11.75 -14.48
C ALA A 219 -23.83 11.24 -13.92
N CYS A 220 -23.60 11.47 -12.64
CA CYS A 220 -22.57 10.82 -11.85
C CYS A 220 -23.15 10.23 -10.56
N TYR A 221 -22.45 9.28 -9.94
CA TYR A 221 -22.85 8.70 -8.66
C TYR A 221 -21.67 8.12 -7.88
N MET A 222 -21.85 7.88 -6.57
CA MET A 222 -20.86 7.24 -5.71
C MET A 222 -20.90 5.71 -5.84
N GLU A 223 -19.90 5.14 -6.51
CA GLU A 223 -19.68 3.69 -6.64
C GLU A 223 -18.67 3.19 -5.58
N GLU A 224 -18.75 1.91 -5.21
CA GLU A 224 -17.81 1.26 -4.29
C GLU A 224 -16.49 0.96 -5.00
N MET A 225 -15.35 1.31 -4.38
CA MET A 225 -14.00 1.14 -4.97
C MET A 225 -13.69 -0.31 -5.41
N SER A 226 -14.35 -1.29 -4.81
CA SER A 226 -14.24 -2.72 -5.16
C SER A 226 -14.87 -3.11 -6.51
N ASN A 227 -15.75 -2.27 -7.07
CA ASN A 227 -16.55 -2.57 -8.26
C ASN A 227 -15.98 -1.95 -9.55
N ILE A 228 -14.77 -1.40 -9.47
CA ILE A 228 -14.22 -0.49 -10.47
C ILE A 228 -12.82 -0.97 -10.82
N ASP A 229 -12.44 -1.05 -12.11
CA ASP A 229 -11.40 -2.01 -12.56
C ASP A 229 -10.04 -1.50 -13.15
N LEU A 230 -9.67 -0.21 -13.06
CA LEU A 230 -8.32 0.30 -13.44
C LEU A 230 -7.43 0.60 -12.21
N VAL A 231 -6.60 1.66 -12.24
CA VAL A 231 -6.43 2.70 -11.18
C VAL A 231 -6.64 2.23 -9.71
N GLU A 232 -5.65 1.51 -9.21
CA GLU A 232 -5.63 0.61 -8.04
C GLU A 232 -6.28 1.07 -6.71
N GLY A 233 -7.11 0.21 -6.11
CA GLY A 233 -7.64 0.35 -4.74
C GLY A 233 -9.08 -0.18 -4.56
N ASP A 234 -9.43 -0.76 -3.42
CA ASP A 234 -10.75 -1.36 -3.14
C ASP A 234 -11.47 -0.82 -1.89
N GLU A 235 -10.80 -0.04 -1.04
CA GLU A 235 -11.38 0.57 0.15
C GLU A 235 -12.05 1.91 -0.16
N GLY A 236 -13.29 2.09 0.29
CA GLY A 236 -14.03 3.35 0.17
C GLY A 236 -14.87 3.46 -1.10
N ARG A 237 -15.17 4.70 -1.51
CA ARG A 237 -16.11 5.00 -2.59
C ARG A 237 -15.59 6.14 -3.48
N MET A 238 -16.09 6.16 -4.70
CA MET A 238 -15.61 7.02 -5.78
C MET A 238 -16.77 7.59 -6.58
N CYS A 239 -16.67 8.84 -7.01
CA CYS A 239 -17.66 9.41 -7.92
C CYS A 239 -17.37 8.98 -9.37
N ILE A 240 -18.26 8.19 -9.95
CA ILE A 240 -18.21 7.80 -11.37
C ILE A 240 -19.03 8.77 -12.19
N ASN A 241 -18.38 9.43 -13.16
CA ASN A 241 -19.06 10.11 -14.25
C ASN A 241 -19.48 9.08 -15.31
N THR A 242 -20.79 8.94 -15.57
CA THR A 242 -21.31 7.90 -16.48
C THR A 242 -21.17 8.26 -17.96
N GLU A 243 -21.07 9.56 -18.30
CA GLU A 243 -21.23 10.08 -19.67
C GLU A 243 -22.42 9.44 -20.42
N TRP A 244 -23.56 9.28 -19.73
CA TRP A 244 -24.72 8.49 -20.20
C TRP A 244 -25.31 8.94 -21.54
N GLY A 245 -24.93 10.12 -22.03
CA GLY A 245 -25.40 10.68 -23.28
C GLY A 245 -25.04 9.83 -24.49
N ALA A 246 -23.93 9.07 -24.41
CA ALA A 246 -23.44 8.15 -25.43
C ALA A 246 -24.12 6.76 -25.42
N PHE A 247 -25.06 6.50 -24.50
CA PHE A 247 -25.80 5.23 -24.49
C PHE A 247 -26.54 5.04 -25.83
N GLY A 248 -26.48 3.83 -26.39
CA GLY A 248 -27.00 3.54 -27.73
C GLY A 248 -26.09 3.90 -28.90
N ASP A 249 -24.94 4.56 -28.70
CA ASP A 249 -23.95 4.86 -29.77
C ASP A 249 -23.38 3.60 -30.45
N ASP A 250 -23.53 2.44 -29.82
CA ASP A 250 -23.22 1.08 -30.31
C ASP A 250 -24.39 0.39 -31.02
N ALA A 251 -25.47 1.13 -31.29
CA ALA A 251 -26.77 0.68 -31.80
C ALA A 251 -27.68 -0.08 -30.81
N SER A 252 -27.34 -0.17 -29.51
CA SER A 252 -28.15 -0.86 -28.48
C SER A 252 -29.54 -0.25 -28.20
N LEU A 253 -29.86 0.91 -28.78
CA LEU A 253 -31.16 1.61 -28.66
C LEU A 253 -31.88 1.83 -30.01
N GLU A 254 -31.46 1.17 -31.10
CA GLU A 254 -32.04 1.38 -32.43
C GLU A 254 -33.54 1.06 -32.55
N ASP A 255 -34.05 0.19 -31.68
CA ASP A 255 -35.45 -0.22 -31.59
C ASP A 255 -36.37 0.84 -30.97
N ILE A 256 -35.84 1.72 -30.12
CA ILE A 256 -36.59 2.86 -29.54
C ILE A 256 -36.34 4.20 -30.28
N ARG A 257 -35.34 4.25 -31.17
CA ARG A 257 -35.03 5.44 -31.99
C ARG A 257 -36.00 5.55 -33.18
N THR A 258 -36.73 6.65 -33.24
CA THR A 258 -37.62 6.96 -34.36
C THR A 258 -36.87 7.57 -35.55
N GLU A 259 -37.55 7.67 -36.69
CA GLU A 259 -37.06 8.40 -37.87
C GLU A 259 -36.65 9.86 -37.55
N PHE A 260 -37.33 10.53 -36.61
CA PHE A 260 -37.01 11.90 -36.21
C PHE A 260 -35.69 11.98 -35.43
N ASP A 261 -35.40 10.97 -34.60
CA ASP A 261 -34.15 10.87 -33.85
C ASP A 261 -32.95 10.59 -34.78
N LYS A 262 -33.21 9.90 -35.90
CA LYS A 262 -32.23 9.62 -36.95
C LYS A 262 -31.98 10.84 -37.85
N GLU A 263 -33.01 11.65 -38.13
CA GLU A 263 -32.89 12.91 -38.88
C GLU A 263 -32.13 13.98 -38.07
N ILE A 264 -32.40 14.15 -36.76
CA ILE A 264 -31.60 15.03 -35.88
C ILE A 264 -30.14 14.62 -35.85
N ASP A 265 -29.90 13.34 -35.64
CA ASP A 265 -28.55 12.79 -35.50
C ASP A 265 -27.73 13.02 -36.78
N SER A 266 -28.29 12.67 -37.93
CA SER A 266 -27.69 12.92 -39.25
C SER A 266 -27.39 14.41 -39.49
N GLY A 267 -28.27 15.30 -39.03
CA GLY A 267 -28.10 16.75 -39.12
C GLY A 267 -27.30 17.39 -37.97
N SER A 268 -26.73 16.63 -37.04
CA SER A 268 -26.04 17.14 -35.84
C SER A 268 -24.56 17.50 -36.10
N ILE A 269 -23.87 18.08 -35.10
CA ILE A 269 -22.42 18.35 -35.22
C ILE A 269 -21.56 17.08 -35.08
N ASN A 270 -22.17 16.01 -34.56
CA ASN A 270 -21.57 14.74 -34.15
C ASN A 270 -22.50 13.55 -34.52
N PRO A 271 -22.73 13.26 -35.82
CA PRO A 271 -23.59 12.14 -36.23
C PRO A 271 -23.09 10.78 -35.69
N GLY A 272 -24.02 9.91 -35.30
CA GLY A 272 -23.71 8.59 -34.72
C GLY A 272 -23.09 8.65 -33.31
N LYS A 273 -23.23 9.78 -32.62
CA LYS A 273 -22.72 10.00 -31.26
C LYS A 273 -23.70 10.73 -30.36
N GLN A 274 -23.61 10.50 -29.04
CA GLN A 274 -24.52 11.09 -28.05
C GLN A 274 -26.00 10.77 -28.33
N LEU A 275 -26.31 9.53 -28.74
CA LEU A 275 -27.64 9.16 -29.23
C LEU A 275 -28.74 9.22 -28.16
N PHE A 276 -28.43 8.83 -26.91
CA PHE A 276 -29.35 8.99 -25.78
C PHE A 276 -29.56 10.46 -25.39
N GLU A 277 -28.49 11.27 -25.39
CA GLU A 277 -28.59 12.72 -25.14
C GLU A 277 -29.52 13.40 -26.14
N LYS A 278 -29.43 13.03 -27.43
CA LYS A 278 -30.27 13.55 -28.52
C LYS A 278 -31.77 13.29 -28.35
N MET A 279 -32.14 12.25 -27.62
CA MET A 279 -33.55 11.96 -27.30
C MET A 279 -34.07 12.69 -26.05
N ILE A 280 -33.18 13.31 -25.26
CA ILE A 280 -33.49 13.85 -23.93
C ILE A 280 -33.27 15.36 -23.81
N SER A 281 -32.09 15.86 -24.19
CA SER A 281 -31.62 17.16 -23.69
C SER A 281 -32.28 18.39 -24.32
N GLY A 282 -32.16 19.52 -23.62
CA GLY A 282 -32.73 20.80 -24.03
C GLY A 282 -32.11 21.42 -25.28
N LEU A 283 -31.02 20.86 -25.82
CA LEU A 283 -30.51 21.22 -27.15
C LEU A 283 -31.39 20.64 -28.28
N TYR A 284 -31.94 19.43 -28.10
CA TYR A 284 -32.55 18.67 -29.19
C TYR A 284 -34.09 18.66 -29.16
N LEU A 285 -34.72 18.83 -27.98
CA LEU A 285 -36.19 18.77 -27.84
C LEU A 285 -36.96 19.73 -28.77
N GLY A 286 -36.54 20.99 -28.88
CA GLY A 286 -37.18 21.96 -29.78
C GLY A 286 -37.10 21.55 -31.26
N GLU A 287 -35.97 20.99 -31.67
CA GLU A 287 -35.76 20.50 -33.05
C GLU A 287 -36.54 19.20 -33.32
N LEU A 288 -36.69 18.31 -32.32
CA LEU A 288 -37.55 17.12 -32.44
C LEU A 288 -38.99 17.53 -32.73
N VAL A 289 -39.51 18.49 -31.96
CA VAL A 289 -40.84 19.07 -32.20
C VAL A 289 -40.90 19.66 -33.61
N ARG A 290 -39.93 20.49 -34.02
CA ARG A 290 -39.91 21.09 -35.36
C ARG A 290 -40.00 20.06 -36.48
N LEU A 291 -39.23 18.97 -36.41
CA LEU A 291 -39.22 17.93 -37.43
C LEU A 291 -40.55 17.15 -37.49
N ILE A 292 -41.13 16.83 -36.33
CA ILE A 292 -42.47 16.24 -36.26
C ILE A 292 -43.51 17.16 -36.90
N LEU A 293 -43.54 18.43 -36.51
CA LEU A 293 -44.49 19.41 -37.06
C LEU A 293 -44.31 19.61 -38.57
N LEU A 294 -43.07 19.70 -39.06
CA LEU A 294 -42.74 19.80 -40.48
C LEU A 294 -43.23 18.56 -41.26
N LYS A 295 -43.07 17.35 -40.71
CA LYS A 295 -43.54 16.12 -41.36
C LYS A 295 -45.06 15.96 -41.32
N MET A 296 -45.70 16.34 -40.22
CA MET A 296 -47.17 16.36 -40.11
C MET A 296 -47.78 17.39 -41.07
N ALA A 297 -47.21 18.59 -41.17
CA ALA A 297 -47.62 19.61 -42.13
C ALA A 297 -47.44 19.12 -43.58
N ARG A 298 -46.29 18.52 -43.94
CA ARG A 298 -46.08 17.90 -45.27
C ARG A 298 -47.11 16.81 -45.62
N LYS A 299 -47.68 16.13 -44.62
CA LYS A 299 -48.75 15.13 -44.78
C LYS A 299 -50.17 15.72 -44.74
N GLY A 300 -50.32 17.04 -44.65
CA GLY A 300 -51.62 17.71 -44.52
C GLY A 300 -52.30 17.53 -43.15
N LEU A 301 -51.60 16.97 -42.16
CA LEU A 301 -52.13 16.69 -40.82
C LEU A 301 -52.12 17.92 -39.89
N LEU A 302 -51.41 18.97 -40.27
CA LEU A 302 -51.36 20.28 -39.59
C LEU A 302 -51.36 21.39 -40.64
N PHE A 303 -51.84 22.57 -40.22
CA PHE A 303 -51.77 23.85 -40.93
C PHE A 303 -52.35 23.80 -42.37
N ASN A 304 -53.28 22.87 -42.64
CA ASN A 304 -53.82 22.57 -43.97
C ASN A 304 -52.73 22.36 -45.05
N GLY A 305 -51.61 21.73 -44.67
CA GLY A 305 -50.49 21.47 -45.60
C GLY A 305 -49.51 22.63 -45.79
N LYS A 306 -49.75 23.80 -45.18
CA LYS A 306 -48.90 24.98 -45.35
C LYS A 306 -47.57 24.82 -44.63
N LEU A 307 -46.49 25.19 -45.31
CA LEU A 307 -45.13 25.26 -44.77
C LEU A 307 -44.66 26.71 -44.75
N SER A 308 -44.16 27.19 -43.60
CA SER A 308 -43.49 28.48 -43.50
C SER A 308 -41.97 28.33 -43.61
N THR A 309 -41.29 29.40 -44.04
CA THR A 309 -39.82 29.45 -44.09
C THR A 309 -39.19 29.15 -42.73
N ALA A 310 -39.80 29.63 -41.64
CA ALA A 310 -39.34 29.36 -40.28
C ALA A 310 -39.50 27.89 -39.89
N LEU A 311 -40.64 27.24 -40.21
CA LEU A 311 -40.85 25.82 -39.93
C LEU A 311 -39.85 24.93 -40.70
N CYS A 312 -39.48 25.32 -41.92
CA CYS A 312 -38.45 24.66 -42.72
C CYS A 312 -37.01 24.89 -42.22
N THR A 313 -36.77 25.90 -41.37
CA THR A 313 -35.43 26.30 -40.92
C THR A 313 -35.07 25.64 -39.58
N LYS A 314 -33.97 24.89 -39.55
CA LYS A 314 -33.41 24.24 -38.34
C LYS A 314 -33.27 25.22 -37.18
N GLY A 315 -33.65 24.80 -35.97
CA GLY A 315 -33.47 25.56 -34.73
C GLY A 315 -34.42 26.73 -34.51
N LYS A 316 -35.44 26.95 -35.36
CA LYS A 316 -36.47 27.98 -35.14
C LYS A 316 -37.47 27.64 -34.05
N ILE A 317 -37.61 26.37 -33.67
CA ILE A 317 -38.32 25.96 -32.47
C ILE A 317 -37.27 25.57 -31.42
N GLU A 318 -37.21 26.35 -30.36
CA GLU A 318 -36.30 26.12 -29.23
C GLU A 318 -37.02 25.43 -28.07
N THR A 319 -36.28 24.82 -27.16
CA THR A 319 -36.86 24.17 -25.96
C THR A 319 -37.61 25.16 -25.05
N ARG A 320 -37.27 26.45 -25.06
CA ARG A 320 -38.08 27.50 -24.39
C ARG A 320 -39.49 27.63 -24.98
N HIS A 321 -39.67 27.38 -26.28
CA HIS A 321 -40.98 27.37 -26.92
C HIS A 321 -41.79 26.16 -26.44
N VAL A 322 -41.17 24.97 -26.40
CA VAL A 322 -41.78 23.74 -25.85
C VAL A 322 -42.26 23.96 -24.41
N ALA A 323 -41.40 24.53 -23.55
CA ALA A 323 -41.75 24.86 -22.17
C ALA A 323 -42.91 25.88 -22.05
N ALA A 324 -42.96 26.87 -22.95
CA ALA A 324 -44.04 27.86 -22.98
C ALA A 324 -45.39 27.25 -23.43
N MET A 325 -45.37 26.34 -24.41
CA MET A 325 -46.55 25.61 -24.90
C MET A 325 -47.12 24.64 -23.84
N GLU A 326 -46.30 24.11 -22.93
CA GLU A 326 -46.73 23.18 -21.86
C GLU A 326 -47.10 23.85 -20.51
N LYS A 327 -47.22 25.19 -20.48
CA LYS A 327 -47.76 25.90 -19.31
C LYS A 327 -49.23 25.55 -19.06
N ASN A 328 -49.57 25.16 -17.82
CA ASN A 328 -50.92 24.70 -17.44
C ASN A 328 -52.08 25.63 -17.84
N LYS A 329 -51.94 26.95 -17.67
CA LYS A 329 -53.01 27.93 -17.94
C LYS A 329 -52.88 28.60 -19.31
N GLU A 330 -51.65 28.91 -19.72
CA GLU A 330 -51.38 29.76 -20.88
C GLU A 330 -50.99 28.96 -22.14
N GLY A 331 -50.77 27.64 -22.01
CA GLY A 331 -50.08 26.84 -23.02
C GLY A 331 -50.67 26.95 -24.43
N LEU A 332 -51.99 26.83 -24.58
CA LEU A 332 -52.65 26.95 -25.90
C LEU A 332 -52.54 28.36 -26.50
N ARG A 333 -52.61 29.42 -25.67
CA ARG A 333 -52.41 30.80 -26.13
C ARG A 333 -50.97 30.99 -26.63
N ASN A 334 -50.00 30.55 -25.83
CA ASN A 334 -48.58 30.62 -26.18
C ASN A 334 -48.28 29.78 -27.44
N THR A 335 -48.90 28.61 -27.60
CA THR A 335 -48.80 27.81 -28.83
C THR A 335 -49.29 28.59 -30.05
N LYS A 336 -50.45 29.26 -29.94
CA LYS A 336 -51.02 30.08 -31.01
C LYS A 336 -50.14 31.28 -31.37
N GLU A 337 -49.57 31.95 -30.36
CA GLU A 337 -48.65 33.08 -30.52
C GLU A 337 -47.34 32.64 -31.21
N ILE A 338 -46.67 31.61 -30.69
CA ILE A 338 -45.40 31.11 -31.25
C ILE A 338 -45.57 30.58 -32.69
N LEU A 339 -46.66 29.87 -32.99
CA LEU A 339 -46.94 29.40 -34.35
C LEU A 339 -47.15 30.57 -35.33
N ARG A 340 -47.73 31.69 -34.87
CA ARG A 340 -47.86 32.92 -35.66
C ARG A 340 -46.52 33.63 -35.86
N GLU A 341 -45.66 33.67 -34.85
CA GLU A 341 -44.28 34.17 -34.99
C GLU A 341 -43.46 33.34 -35.99
N LEU A 342 -43.77 32.05 -36.12
CA LEU A 342 -43.20 31.17 -37.15
C LEU A 342 -43.84 31.37 -38.55
N GLY A 343 -44.72 32.35 -38.74
CA GLY A 343 -45.35 32.65 -40.03
C GLY A 343 -46.41 31.62 -40.46
N LEU A 344 -47.08 30.97 -39.50
CA LEU A 344 -48.23 30.08 -39.73
C LEU A 344 -49.52 30.77 -39.23
N ASP A 345 -50.67 30.36 -39.74
CA ASP A 345 -51.98 30.74 -39.18
C ASP A 345 -52.67 29.48 -38.63
N PRO A 346 -52.47 29.16 -37.34
CA PRO A 346 -52.92 27.91 -36.74
C PRO A 346 -54.40 27.96 -36.34
N SER A 347 -55.11 26.87 -36.59
CA SER A 347 -56.42 26.61 -36.00
C SER A 347 -56.31 26.24 -34.51
N GLU A 348 -57.44 26.22 -33.79
CA GLU A 348 -57.46 25.69 -32.41
C GLU A 348 -57.08 24.20 -32.37
N GLU A 349 -57.42 23.43 -33.41
CA GLU A 349 -57.03 22.02 -33.54
C GLU A 349 -55.52 21.87 -33.72
N ASP A 350 -54.89 22.73 -34.54
CA ASP A 350 -53.42 22.77 -34.68
C ASP A 350 -52.76 23.09 -33.34
N CYS A 351 -53.28 24.08 -32.59
CA CYS A 351 -52.73 24.45 -31.28
C CYS A 351 -52.81 23.29 -30.27
N ILE A 352 -53.93 22.55 -30.24
CA ILE A 352 -54.10 21.36 -29.41
C ILE A 352 -53.11 20.26 -29.82
N ALA A 353 -53.03 19.98 -31.13
CA ALA A 353 -52.15 18.93 -31.65
C ALA A 353 -50.67 19.25 -31.39
N VAL A 354 -50.23 20.49 -31.64
CA VAL A 354 -48.85 20.96 -31.38
C VAL A 354 -48.52 20.89 -29.89
N GLN A 355 -49.40 21.34 -29.00
CA GLN A 355 -49.21 21.21 -27.55
C GLN A 355 -49.05 19.73 -27.15
N HIS A 356 -49.83 18.82 -27.74
CA HIS A 356 -49.74 17.39 -27.44
C HIS A 356 -48.47 16.73 -28.01
N VAL A 357 -47.98 17.17 -29.18
CA VAL A 357 -46.65 16.79 -29.71
C VAL A 357 -45.55 17.20 -28.71
N CYS A 358 -45.57 18.45 -28.22
CA CYS A 358 -44.63 18.90 -27.19
C CYS A 358 -44.69 18.01 -25.94
N THR A 359 -45.90 17.71 -25.44
CA THR A 359 -46.12 16.82 -24.30
C THR A 359 -45.55 15.42 -24.51
N ILE A 360 -45.73 14.80 -25.69
CA ILE A 360 -45.18 13.47 -25.97
C ILE A 360 -43.64 13.52 -25.99
N VAL A 361 -43.06 14.50 -26.69
CA VAL A 361 -41.60 14.62 -26.85
C VAL A 361 -40.91 14.89 -25.51
N SER A 362 -41.40 15.83 -24.70
CA SER A 362 -40.82 16.13 -23.39
C SER A 362 -41.08 15.03 -22.36
N PHE A 363 -42.21 14.31 -22.45
CA PHE A 363 -42.50 13.20 -21.55
C PHE A 363 -41.67 11.95 -21.89
N ARG A 364 -41.41 11.66 -23.17
CA ARG A 364 -40.45 10.62 -23.58
C ARG A 364 -39.05 10.91 -23.01
N SER A 365 -38.59 12.15 -23.14
CA SER A 365 -37.32 12.61 -22.57
C SER A 365 -37.26 12.42 -21.05
N ALA A 366 -38.31 12.82 -20.33
CA ALA A 366 -38.42 12.59 -18.88
C ALA A 366 -38.47 11.09 -18.51
N ASN A 367 -39.12 10.25 -19.32
CA ASN A 367 -39.17 8.80 -19.08
C ASN A 367 -37.79 8.14 -19.27
N LEU A 368 -37.08 8.47 -20.35
CA LEU A 368 -35.74 7.94 -20.62
C LEU A 368 -34.73 8.38 -19.55
N CYS A 369 -34.74 9.67 -19.17
CA CYS A 369 -33.90 10.17 -18.08
C CYS A 369 -34.23 9.51 -16.72
N ALA A 370 -35.52 9.32 -16.41
CA ALA A 370 -35.94 8.58 -15.22
C ALA A 370 -35.48 7.12 -15.22
N THR A 371 -35.36 6.51 -16.40
CA THR A 371 -34.96 5.11 -16.59
C THR A 371 -33.48 4.91 -16.31
N ALA A 372 -32.61 5.73 -16.89
CA ALA A 372 -31.17 5.68 -16.58
C ALA A 372 -30.88 6.04 -15.11
N LEU A 373 -31.64 6.97 -14.52
CA LEU A 373 -31.53 7.26 -13.09
C LEU A 373 -32.05 6.11 -12.21
N ALA A 374 -33.11 5.40 -12.61
CA ALA A 374 -33.62 4.23 -11.89
C ALA A 374 -32.60 3.08 -11.88
N ALA A 375 -31.84 2.88 -12.96
CA ALA A 375 -30.72 1.96 -13.02
C ALA A 375 -29.61 2.32 -12.00
N ILE A 376 -29.16 3.58 -11.96
CA ILE A 376 -28.17 4.06 -10.98
C ILE A 376 -28.65 3.85 -9.53
N LEU A 377 -29.92 4.17 -9.24
CA LEU A 377 -30.51 3.98 -7.92
C LEU A 377 -30.66 2.50 -7.53
N THR A 378 -30.81 1.62 -8.53
CA THR A 378 -30.85 0.16 -8.33
C THR A 378 -29.45 -0.37 -8.02
N GLN A 379 -28.42 0.07 -8.75
CA GLN A 379 -27.02 -0.23 -8.50
C GLN A 379 -26.61 0.20 -7.06
N LEU A 380 -26.89 1.45 -6.68
CA LEU A 380 -26.61 1.98 -5.33
C LEU A 380 -27.27 1.16 -4.21
N ARG A 381 -28.48 0.65 -4.44
CA ARG A 381 -29.20 -0.20 -3.47
C ARG A 381 -28.52 -1.56 -3.33
N GLU A 382 -28.10 -2.15 -4.45
CA GLU A 382 -27.51 -3.48 -4.54
C GLU A 382 -26.07 -3.51 -4.00
N ASN A 383 -25.25 -2.51 -4.34
CA ASN A 383 -23.92 -2.30 -3.76
C ASN A 383 -23.98 -2.29 -2.22
N LYS A 384 -24.93 -1.54 -1.66
CA LYS A 384 -25.17 -1.43 -0.21
C LYS A 384 -25.92 -2.61 0.40
N LYS A 385 -26.39 -3.56 -0.43
CA LYS A 385 -27.16 -4.75 -0.03
C LYS A 385 -28.41 -4.42 0.80
N LEU A 386 -29.08 -3.31 0.48
CA LEU A 386 -30.23 -2.81 1.23
C LEU A 386 -31.57 -3.25 0.61
N ALA A 387 -32.53 -3.64 1.47
CA ALA A 387 -33.91 -3.90 1.03
C ALA A 387 -34.63 -2.62 0.53
N ARG A 388 -34.32 -1.47 1.14
CA ARG A 388 -34.76 -0.13 0.68
C ARG A 388 -33.58 0.84 0.72
N LEU A 389 -33.41 1.63 -0.34
CA LEU A 389 -32.42 2.71 -0.40
C LEU A 389 -33.08 4.03 -0.03
N ARG A 390 -32.43 4.85 0.82
CA ARG A 390 -32.81 6.26 1.02
C ARG A 390 -31.61 7.14 0.68
N THR A 391 -31.75 7.94 -0.37
CA THR A 391 -30.66 8.73 -0.96
C THR A 391 -31.18 10.04 -1.53
N THR A 392 -30.27 11.00 -1.75
CA THR A 392 -30.56 12.29 -2.36
C THR A 392 -29.88 12.38 -3.73
N VAL A 393 -30.63 12.90 -4.71
CA VAL A 393 -30.16 13.17 -6.08
C VAL A 393 -30.07 14.67 -6.24
N GLY A 394 -28.85 15.19 -6.42
CA GLY A 394 -28.61 16.58 -6.80
C GLY A 394 -28.90 16.78 -8.29
N ILE A 395 -29.72 17.78 -8.63
CA ILE A 395 -30.09 18.07 -10.02
C ILE A 395 -29.75 19.52 -10.38
N ASP A 396 -29.16 19.71 -11.56
CA ASP A 396 -29.07 20.99 -12.25
C ASP A 396 -29.45 20.84 -13.74
N GLY A 397 -29.58 21.97 -14.44
CA GLY A 397 -29.84 22.05 -15.86
C GLY A 397 -31.07 22.87 -16.20
N THR A 398 -30.97 23.64 -17.28
CA THR A 398 -31.99 24.60 -17.73
C THR A 398 -33.32 23.96 -18.10
N LEU A 399 -33.32 22.76 -18.71
CA LEU A 399 -34.55 22.04 -19.08
C LEU A 399 -35.33 21.63 -17.82
N TYR A 400 -34.67 21.02 -16.84
CA TYR A 400 -35.31 20.64 -15.58
C TYR A 400 -35.80 21.85 -14.77
N LYS A 401 -34.98 22.92 -14.70
CA LYS A 401 -35.32 24.17 -13.97
C LYS A 401 -36.50 24.94 -14.58
N THR A 402 -36.60 25.01 -15.91
CA THR A 402 -37.53 25.94 -16.59
C THR A 402 -38.79 25.29 -17.18
N HIS A 403 -38.79 23.97 -17.43
CA HIS A 403 -39.91 23.30 -18.07
C HIS A 403 -41.01 22.92 -17.07
N PRO A 404 -42.25 23.45 -17.20
CA PRO A 404 -43.26 23.45 -16.13
C PRO A 404 -43.73 22.07 -15.66
N GLN A 405 -43.57 21.03 -16.49
CA GLN A 405 -44.00 19.66 -16.19
C GLN A 405 -42.85 18.67 -15.96
N TYR A 406 -41.59 19.05 -16.27
CA TYR A 406 -40.54 18.06 -16.48
C TYR A 406 -40.13 17.36 -15.19
N ALA A 407 -39.76 18.12 -14.16
CA ALA A 407 -39.42 17.59 -12.84
C ALA A 407 -40.56 16.70 -12.27
N LYS A 408 -41.81 17.15 -12.39
CA LYS A 408 -42.99 16.38 -11.92
C LYS A 408 -43.13 15.04 -12.64
N ARG A 409 -42.90 14.99 -13.96
CA ARG A 409 -42.93 13.77 -14.77
C ARG A 409 -41.78 12.84 -14.38
N LEU A 410 -40.54 13.35 -14.37
CA LEU A 410 -39.33 12.63 -13.96
C LEU A 410 -39.51 11.95 -12.59
N HIS A 411 -39.88 12.72 -11.56
CA HIS A 411 -40.04 12.22 -10.19
C HIS A 411 -41.15 11.17 -10.07
N LYS A 412 -42.22 11.27 -10.86
CA LYS A 412 -43.29 10.27 -10.88
C LYS A 412 -42.81 8.95 -11.47
N VAL A 413 -42.03 9.01 -12.55
CA VAL A 413 -41.53 7.81 -13.24
C VAL A 413 -40.45 7.11 -12.43
N VAL A 414 -39.48 7.85 -11.87
CA VAL A 414 -38.44 7.27 -10.99
C VAL A 414 -39.09 6.50 -9.83
N ARG A 415 -40.02 7.11 -9.09
CA ARG A 415 -40.71 6.44 -7.96
C ARG A 415 -41.55 5.23 -8.36
N ARG A 416 -41.97 5.14 -9.63
CA ARG A 416 -42.69 3.98 -10.17
C ARG A 416 -41.75 2.85 -10.55
N LEU A 417 -40.62 3.15 -11.19
CA LEU A 417 -39.62 2.16 -11.61
C LEU A 417 -38.84 1.57 -10.42
N VAL A 418 -38.54 2.39 -9.39
CA VAL A 418 -37.82 1.97 -8.18
C VAL A 418 -38.63 2.24 -6.89
N PRO A 419 -39.71 1.47 -6.62
CA PRO A 419 -40.58 1.68 -5.45
C PRO A 419 -39.90 1.37 -4.09
N ASN A 420 -38.75 0.70 -4.13
CA ASN A 420 -37.89 0.42 -2.97
C ASN A 420 -36.84 1.52 -2.71
N CYS A 421 -36.88 2.63 -3.46
CA CYS A 421 -35.95 3.74 -3.31
C CYS A 421 -36.67 5.03 -2.88
N ASP A 422 -36.43 5.46 -1.64
CA ASP A 422 -36.92 6.70 -1.05
C ASP A 422 -36.03 7.88 -1.47
N VAL A 423 -36.28 8.39 -2.68
CA VAL A 423 -35.47 9.42 -3.35
C VAL A 423 -35.91 10.83 -3.01
N ARG A 424 -34.98 11.63 -2.46
CA ARG A 424 -35.10 13.10 -2.40
C ARG A 424 -34.43 13.71 -3.62
N PHE A 425 -35.10 14.64 -4.29
CA PHE A 425 -34.52 15.45 -5.36
C PHE A 425 -34.18 16.83 -4.82
N LEU A 426 -32.92 17.25 -4.93
CA LEU A 426 -32.42 18.54 -4.46
C LEU A 426 -31.90 19.36 -5.63
N LEU A 427 -32.37 20.60 -5.78
CA LEU A 427 -31.95 21.47 -6.87
C LEU A 427 -30.68 22.23 -6.48
N SER A 428 -29.67 22.23 -7.36
CA SER A 428 -28.49 23.07 -7.18
C SER A 428 -28.78 24.51 -7.61
N GLU A 429 -28.95 25.42 -6.65
CA GLU A 429 -29.20 26.85 -6.93
C GLU A 429 -27.96 27.56 -7.49
N SER A 430 -26.78 27.30 -6.92
CA SER A 430 -25.52 27.95 -7.30
C SER A 430 -24.81 27.31 -8.50
N GLY A 431 -25.22 26.10 -8.88
CA GLY A 431 -24.65 25.29 -9.96
C GLY A 431 -23.51 24.38 -9.50
N SER A 432 -22.72 23.90 -10.46
CA SER A 432 -21.54 23.04 -10.25
C SER A 432 -20.43 23.71 -9.45
N GLY A 433 -20.29 25.03 -9.53
CA GLY A 433 -19.15 25.77 -8.98
C GLY A 433 -18.96 25.72 -7.45
N LYS A 434 -20.03 25.53 -6.65
CA LYS A 434 -19.89 25.30 -5.19
C LYS A 434 -19.20 23.95 -4.94
N GLY A 435 -19.65 22.89 -5.60
CA GLY A 435 -19.04 21.56 -5.51
C GLY A 435 -17.62 21.50 -6.10
N ALA A 436 -17.35 22.20 -7.20
CA ALA A 436 -15.99 22.32 -7.74
C ALA A 436 -15.02 22.91 -6.72
N ALA A 437 -15.41 23.98 -6.03
CA ALA A 437 -14.62 24.56 -4.94
C ALA A 437 -14.42 23.58 -3.77
N MET A 438 -15.43 22.78 -3.40
CA MET A 438 -15.27 21.71 -2.38
C MET A 438 -14.26 20.64 -2.80
N VAL A 439 -14.20 20.28 -4.08
CA VAL A 439 -13.20 19.32 -4.61
C VAL A 439 -11.81 19.96 -4.65
N THR A 440 -11.69 21.23 -5.05
CA THR A 440 -10.44 22.00 -5.00
C THR A 440 -9.88 22.14 -3.58
N ALA A 441 -10.74 22.32 -2.58
CA ALA A 441 -10.37 22.34 -1.17
C ALA A 441 -9.62 21.06 -0.75
N VAL A 442 -10.08 19.93 -1.28
CA VAL A 442 -9.54 18.60 -0.98
C VAL A 442 -8.21 18.41 -1.64
N ALA A 443 -8.15 18.71 -2.94
CA ALA A 443 -6.92 18.69 -3.70
C ALA A 443 -5.85 19.50 -2.98
N TYR A 444 -6.19 20.72 -2.53
CA TYR A 444 -5.29 21.57 -1.78
C TYR A 444 -4.84 20.97 -0.44
N ARG A 445 -5.76 20.42 0.36
CA ARG A 445 -5.42 19.76 1.64
C ARG A 445 -4.49 18.56 1.42
N LEU A 446 -4.83 17.68 0.48
CA LEU A 446 -4.04 16.48 0.18
C LEU A 446 -2.67 16.83 -0.42
N LEU A 447 -2.60 17.82 -1.32
CA LEU A 447 -1.33 18.31 -1.87
C LEU A 447 -0.46 18.97 -0.78
N SER A 448 -1.05 19.70 0.16
CA SER A 448 -0.32 20.30 1.28
C SER A 448 0.24 19.24 2.23
N GLN A 449 -0.56 18.23 2.58
CA GLN A 449 -0.09 17.06 3.35
C GLN A 449 1.00 16.29 2.59
N ARG A 450 0.79 16.03 1.29
CA ARG A 450 1.77 15.31 0.46
C ARG A 450 3.07 16.07 0.30
N LYS A 451 3.05 17.40 0.22
CA LYS A 451 4.26 18.23 0.19
C LYS A 451 5.08 18.07 1.48
N GLN A 452 4.44 18.07 2.65
CA GLN A 452 5.12 17.82 3.93
C GLN A 452 5.72 16.42 3.98
N ILE A 453 5.00 15.41 3.49
CA ILE A 453 5.50 14.04 3.36
C ILE A 453 6.70 14.00 2.39
N ASP A 454 6.61 14.63 1.21
CA ASP A 454 7.69 14.67 0.22
C ASP A 454 8.94 15.40 0.73
N GLU A 455 8.79 16.44 1.56
CA GLU A 455 9.89 17.15 2.24
C GLU A 455 10.59 16.24 3.27
N VAL A 456 9.84 15.46 4.06
CA VAL A 456 10.41 14.44 4.97
C VAL A 456 11.07 13.30 4.18
N LEU A 457 10.42 12.81 3.12
CA LEU A 457 10.94 11.74 2.27
C LEU A 457 12.13 12.18 1.40
N ALA A 458 12.30 13.48 1.14
CA ALA A 458 13.45 14.01 0.40
C ALA A 458 14.78 13.67 1.09
N LEU A 459 14.81 13.61 2.43
CA LEU A 459 15.97 13.20 3.23
C LEU A 459 16.39 11.73 2.96
N PHE A 460 15.51 10.92 2.37
CA PHE A 460 15.78 9.54 1.97
C PHE A 460 16.09 9.38 0.48
N LYS A 461 15.93 10.42 -0.34
CA LYS A 461 16.21 10.38 -1.79
C LYS A 461 17.69 10.67 -2.03
N LEU A 462 18.42 9.71 -2.59
CA LEU A 462 19.84 9.86 -2.95
C LEU A 462 19.98 10.42 -4.37
N THR A 463 20.85 11.41 -4.55
CA THR A 463 21.20 11.91 -5.89
C THR A 463 22.25 11.02 -6.56
N ARG A 464 22.40 11.17 -7.87
CA ARG A 464 23.46 10.50 -8.65
C ARG A 464 24.84 10.78 -8.10
N GLU A 465 25.09 12.01 -7.67
CA GLU A 465 26.36 12.48 -7.11
C GLU A 465 26.64 11.77 -5.78
N ASN A 466 25.65 11.62 -4.91
CA ASN A 466 25.80 10.84 -3.66
C ASN A 466 26.15 9.38 -3.95
N LEU A 467 25.54 8.78 -4.98
CA LEU A 467 25.80 7.38 -5.35
C LEU A 467 27.19 7.18 -5.97
N ILE A 468 27.66 8.14 -6.77
CA ILE A 468 29.05 8.19 -7.27
C ILE A 468 30.03 8.34 -6.09
N GLU A 469 29.72 9.19 -5.12
CA GLU A 469 30.54 9.39 -3.92
C GLU A 469 30.62 8.11 -3.06
N VAL A 470 29.49 7.43 -2.80
CA VAL A 470 29.43 6.14 -2.11
C VAL A 470 30.26 5.08 -2.83
N ARG A 471 30.11 4.96 -4.16
CA ARG A 471 30.93 4.06 -4.99
C ARG A 471 32.42 4.37 -4.84
N ASN A 472 32.81 5.64 -4.91
CA ASN A 472 34.21 6.05 -4.83
C ASN A 472 34.81 5.79 -3.44
N LYS A 473 34.09 6.15 -2.37
CA LYS A 473 34.49 5.88 -0.98
C LYS A 473 34.63 4.38 -0.72
N MET A 474 33.63 3.59 -1.13
CA MET A 474 33.70 2.13 -1.06
C MET A 474 34.93 1.61 -1.81
N ARG A 475 35.19 2.05 -3.05
CA ARG A 475 36.39 1.61 -3.81
C ARG A 475 37.71 1.92 -3.07
N THR A 476 37.83 3.11 -2.48
CA THR A 476 39.00 3.50 -1.68
C THR A 476 39.15 2.62 -0.44
N GLU A 477 38.07 2.37 0.30
CA GLU A 477 38.12 1.49 1.47
C GLU A 477 38.38 0.02 1.10
N LEU A 478 37.87 -0.48 -0.03
CA LEU A 478 38.22 -1.80 -0.57
C LEU A 478 39.72 -1.92 -0.93
N GLU A 479 40.43 -0.82 -1.18
CA GLU A 479 41.90 -0.80 -1.37
C GLU A 479 42.65 -0.65 -0.06
N TYR A 480 42.17 0.23 0.81
CA TYR A 480 42.75 0.51 2.12
C TYR A 480 42.63 -0.71 3.05
N GLY A 481 41.54 -1.46 2.95
CA GLY A 481 41.31 -2.74 3.63
C GLY A 481 42.11 -3.91 3.08
N LEU A 482 42.61 -3.87 1.84
CA LEU A 482 43.45 -4.96 1.27
C LEU A 482 44.95 -4.82 1.62
N LYS A 483 45.41 -3.62 1.97
CA LYS A 483 46.83 -3.33 2.24
C LYS A 483 47.17 -3.64 3.70
N LYS A 484 48.24 -4.41 3.93
CA LYS A 484 48.63 -4.91 5.26
C LYS A 484 48.84 -3.81 6.30
N GLU A 485 49.38 -2.67 5.87
CA GLU A 485 49.74 -1.53 6.72
C GLU A 485 48.50 -0.74 7.19
N THR A 486 47.47 -0.69 6.35
CA THR A 486 46.26 0.12 6.57
C THR A 486 45.05 -0.73 6.99
N HIS A 487 45.08 -2.04 6.77
CA HIS A 487 44.07 -3.00 7.21
C HIS A 487 43.67 -2.86 8.70
N PRO A 488 44.57 -2.59 9.67
CA PRO A 488 44.18 -2.40 11.07
C PRO A 488 43.25 -1.20 11.32
N ALA A 489 43.34 -0.16 10.47
CA ALA A 489 42.60 1.10 10.56
C ALA A 489 41.44 1.22 9.55
N ALA A 490 41.43 0.43 8.47
CA ALA A 490 40.39 0.48 7.43
C ALA A 490 38.98 0.22 7.95
N THR A 491 37.97 0.89 7.38
CA THR A 491 36.58 0.75 7.83
C THR A 491 35.88 -0.45 7.19
N VAL A 492 36.13 -0.74 5.91
CA VAL A 492 35.74 -2.03 5.31
C VAL A 492 36.94 -2.97 5.33
N LYS A 493 36.85 -4.03 6.13
CA LYS A 493 37.91 -5.04 6.24
C LYS A 493 37.84 -5.99 5.05
N MET A 494 38.92 -6.07 4.28
CA MET A 494 39.01 -7.00 3.16
C MET A 494 39.66 -8.30 3.63
N LEU A 495 38.94 -8.99 4.52
CA LEU A 495 39.39 -10.24 5.14
C LEU A 495 39.64 -11.29 4.05
N PRO A 496 40.87 -11.86 3.96
CA PRO A 496 41.15 -12.92 3.00
C PRO A 496 40.23 -14.10 3.27
N THR A 497 39.53 -14.53 2.23
CA THR A 497 38.56 -15.59 2.40
C THR A 497 39.24 -16.97 2.28
N PHE A 498 40.15 -17.25 1.33
CA PHE A 498 40.86 -18.56 1.14
C PHE A 498 40.27 -19.63 0.17
N VAL A 499 39.33 -19.27 -0.71
CA VAL A 499 38.99 -20.09 -1.92
C VAL A 499 39.67 -19.43 -3.09
N CYS A 500 40.49 -20.23 -3.77
CA CYS A 500 41.36 -19.78 -4.84
C CYS A 500 40.78 -20.05 -6.25
N GLY A 501 39.59 -20.66 -6.34
CA GLY A 501 38.93 -21.03 -7.60
C GLY A 501 37.40 -20.80 -7.57
N THR A 502 36.74 -21.02 -8.69
CA THR A 502 35.27 -21.06 -8.78
C THR A 502 34.86 -22.37 -9.45
N PRO A 503 33.67 -22.94 -9.12
CA PRO A 503 33.16 -24.16 -9.74
C PRO A 503 33.32 -24.16 -11.28
N ASP A 504 33.92 -25.22 -11.82
CA ASP A 504 34.30 -25.36 -13.23
C ASP A 504 33.30 -26.20 -14.06
N GLY A 505 32.34 -26.85 -13.38
CA GLY A 505 31.32 -27.67 -14.00
C GLY A 505 31.63 -29.17 -14.03
N THR A 506 32.69 -29.63 -13.36
CA THR A 506 33.00 -31.05 -13.12
C THR A 506 32.25 -31.65 -11.93
N GLU A 507 31.62 -30.80 -11.11
CA GLU A 507 30.91 -31.14 -9.87
C GLU A 507 29.70 -32.04 -10.16
N LYS A 508 29.47 -33.03 -9.30
CA LYS A 508 28.39 -34.01 -9.46
C LYS A 508 28.06 -34.73 -8.17
N GLY A 509 26.77 -34.71 -7.82
CA GLY A 509 26.32 -35.32 -6.59
C GLY A 509 24.96 -34.77 -6.16
N LYS A 510 24.58 -35.10 -4.95
CA LYS A 510 23.52 -34.39 -4.24
C LYS A 510 24.17 -33.86 -2.99
N TYR A 511 24.04 -32.56 -2.82
CA TYR A 511 24.64 -31.77 -1.77
C TYR A 511 23.51 -31.19 -0.95
N LEU A 512 23.75 -31.04 0.33
CA LEU A 512 22.81 -30.38 1.22
C LEU A 512 23.41 -29.01 1.54
N ALA A 513 22.57 -28.00 1.71
CA ALA A 513 23.08 -26.67 2.04
C ALA A 513 22.12 -25.82 2.86
N LEU A 514 22.73 -24.97 3.67
CA LEU A 514 22.17 -24.43 4.89
C LEU A 514 22.17 -22.90 4.80
N ASP A 515 20.99 -22.28 4.78
CA ASP A 515 20.77 -20.85 4.56
C ASP A 515 20.25 -20.18 5.84
N LEU A 516 21.17 -19.63 6.64
CA LEU A 516 20.88 -18.89 7.87
C LEU A 516 20.69 -17.40 7.62
N GLY A 517 19.44 -17.05 7.35
CA GLY A 517 18.96 -15.69 7.45
C GLY A 517 18.61 -15.31 8.89
N GLY A 518 18.66 -14.02 9.17
CA GLY A 518 18.46 -13.49 10.52
C GLY A 518 17.19 -13.94 11.24
N THR A 519 16.05 -14.04 10.54
CA THR A 519 14.73 -14.44 11.09
C THR A 519 14.19 -15.78 10.61
N ASN A 520 14.83 -16.39 9.61
CA ASN A 520 14.35 -17.62 8.98
C ASN A 520 15.55 -18.45 8.58
N PHE A 521 15.54 -19.72 8.97
CA PHE A 521 16.51 -20.67 8.49
C PHE A 521 15.88 -21.55 7.41
N ARG A 522 16.67 -21.92 6.41
CA ARG A 522 16.22 -22.68 5.25
C ARG A 522 17.22 -23.75 4.90
N VAL A 523 16.71 -24.91 4.49
CA VAL A 523 17.56 -26.01 4.02
C VAL A 523 17.18 -26.49 2.66
N LEU A 524 18.21 -26.93 1.94
CA LEU A 524 18.25 -27.14 0.52
C LEU A 524 18.88 -28.50 0.22
N LEU A 525 18.18 -29.35 -0.52
CA LEU A 525 18.77 -30.55 -1.11
C LEU A 525 19.06 -30.28 -2.59
N VAL A 526 20.31 -29.90 -2.86
CA VAL A 526 20.84 -29.44 -4.15
C VAL A 526 21.41 -30.63 -4.94
N LYS A 527 20.63 -31.15 -5.88
CA LYS A 527 20.97 -32.33 -6.71
C LYS A 527 21.60 -31.88 -8.04
N ILE A 528 22.93 -31.96 -8.16
CA ILE A 528 23.73 -31.53 -9.32
C ILE A 528 24.04 -32.72 -10.23
N ARG A 529 23.55 -32.67 -11.48
CA ARG A 529 23.84 -33.67 -12.53
C ARG A 529 24.81 -33.12 -13.58
N SER A 530 25.85 -33.88 -13.88
CA SER A 530 26.78 -33.63 -14.99
C SER A 530 26.46 -34.50 -16.22
N GLY A 531 26.65 -33.95 -17.41
CA GLY A 531 26.28 -34.53 -18.71
C GLY A 531 25.78 -33.46 -19.70
N ARG A 532 25.28 -33.87 -20.87
CA ARG A 532 24.79 -32.95 -21.93
C ARG A 532 23.68 -31.99 -21.47
N ASN A 533 22.88 -32.38 -20.47
CA ASN A 533 21.96 -31.50 -19.77
C ASN A 533 22.43 -31.34 -18.31
N LYS A 534 23.27 -30.32 -18.06
CA LYS A 534 23.58 -29.86 -16.70
C LYS A 534 22.28 -29.41 -16.03
N SER A 535 21.95 -29.96 -14.87
CA SER A 535 20.74 -29.58 -14.14
C SER A 535 20.94 -29.66 -12.63
N VAL A 536 20.64 -28.57 -11.93
CA VAL A 536 20.61 -28.50 -10.47
C VAL A 536 19.15 -28.55 -10.03
N ARG A 537 18.73 -29.61 -9.33
CA ARG A 537 17.38 -29.75 -8.78
C ARG A 537 17.38 -29.51 -7.29
N ILE A 538 16.54 -28.59 -6.85
CA ILE A 538 16.56 -28.07 -5.50
C ILE A 538 15.20 -28.30 -4.90
N TYR A 539 15.23 -28.68 -3.65
CA TYR A 539 14.08 -28.83 -2.78
C TYR A 539 14.41 -28.03 -1.54
N ASN A 540 13.43 -27.35 -0.95
CA ASN A 540 13.66 -26.56 0.25
C ASN A 540 12.51 -26.68 1.26
N LYS A 541 12.76 -26.22 2.49
CA LYS A 541 11.74 -25.86 3.49
C LYS A 541 12.30 -24.73 4.35
N ILE A 542 11.43 -23.82 4.76
CA ILE A 542 11.77 -22.61 5.52
C ILE A 542 11.15 -22.74 6.90
N PHE A 543 11.90 -22.28 7.90
CA PHE A 543 11.56 -22.46 9.29
C PHE A 543 11.74 -21.14 10.01
N ALA A 544 10.66 -20.73 10.69
CA ALA A 544 10.65 -19.53 11.49
C ALA A 544 11.54 -19.76 12.71
N ILE A 545 12.56 -18.93 12.79
CA ILE A 545 13.37 -18.77 13.98
C ILE A 545 12.62 -17.72 14.84
N PRO A 546 12.27 -17.96 16.11
CA PRO A 546 11.29 -17.16 16.85
C PRO A 546 11.94 -15.91 17.41
N LEU A 547 11.29 -15.20 18.33
CA LEU A 547 11.98 -14.30 19.26
C LEU A 547 12.48 -15.08 20.51
N GLU A 548 13.22 -16.17 20.31
CA GLU A 548 13.73 -17.12 21.33
C GLU A 548 14.94 -17.96 20.93
N ILE A 549 15.34 -18.09 19.65
CA ILE A 549 16.58 -18.81 19.29
C ILE A 549 17.77 -17.84 19.21
N MET A 550 17.53 -16.63 18.70
CA MET A 550 18.62 -15.73 18.32
C MET A 550 19.05 -14.74 19.43
N GLN A 551 18.42 -14.61 20.63
CA GLN A 551 18.76 -13.55 21.65
C GLN A 551 19.95 -13.87 22.53
N GLY A 552 20.76 -14.77 22.05
CA GLY A 552 21.85 -15.33 22.78
C GLY A 552 22.40 -16.38 21.86
N THR A 553 22.85 -17.46 22.46
CA THR A 553 24.18 -17.84 22.06
C THR A 553 24.20 -18.62 20.79
N GLY A 554 25.34 -19.21 20.54
CA GLY A 554 25.43 -20.21 19.55
C GLY A 554 24.42 -21.36 19.65
N GLU A 555 24.56 -22.18 20.66
CA GLU A 555 24.28 -23.60 20.57
C GLU A 555 22.84 -23.99 19.98
N GLU A 556 21.68 -23.40 20.40
CA GLU A 556 20.23 -23.37 19.99
C GLU A 556 19.94 -22.92 18.56
N LEU A 557 20.76 -22.09 17.91
CA LEU A 557 20.53 -21.81 16.50
C LEU A 557 21.24 -22.81 15.62
N PHE A 558 22.34 -23.44 16.05
CA PHE A 558 22.94 -24.50 15.25
C PHE A 558 22.23 -25.79 15.39
N ASP A 559 21.87 -26.13 16.62
CA ASP A 559 20.59 -26.73 16.95
C ASP A 559 19.53 -26.32 15.88
N HIS A 560 18.91 -25.12 15.92
CA HIS A 560 17.75 -24.73 15.07
C HIS A 560 17.95 -25.16 13.62
N ILE A 561 19.14 -24.89 13.14
CA ILE A 561 19.57 -25.13 11.78
C ILE A 561 19.55 -26.61 11.51
N VAL A 562 20.32 -27.35 12.30
CA VAL A 562 20.43 -28.80 12.36
C VAL A 562 19.02 -29.37 12.14
N GLN A 563 17.97 -28.94 12.83
CA GLN A 563 16.65 -29.51 12.55
C GLN A 563 16.07 -29.30 11.17
N CYS A 564 16.02 -28.03 10.79
CA CYS A 564 15.30 -27.60 9.62
C CYS A 564 15.80 -28.35 8.39
N ILE A 565 17.05 -28.83 8.47
CA ILE A 565 17.67 -29.70 7.51
C ILE A 565 16.85 -30.90 7.19
N ALA A 566 16.37 -31.56 8.21
CA ALA A 566 16.03 -32.93 8.04
C ALA A 566 14.54 -33.19 8.31
N ASP A 567 13.87 -32.24 8.96
CA ASP A 567 12.42 -32.02 8.92
C ASP A 567 11.99 -31.69 7.48
N PHE A 568 12.94 -31.18 6.70
CA PHE A 568 12.88 -31.01 5.27
C PHE A 568 13.20 -32.29 4.48
N LEU A 569 14.14 -33.12 4.94
CA LEU A 569 14.51 -34.37 4.25
C LEU A 569 13.49 -35.49 4.45
N GLU A 570 12.80 -35.52 5.59
CA GLU A 570 11.62 -36.36 5.84
C GLU A 570 10.44 -35.93 4.95
N TYR A 571 10.12 -34.62 4.93
CA TYR A 571 9.14 -34.04 3.99
C TYR A 571 9.40 -34.41 2.53
N MET A 572 10.68 -34.60 2.15
CA MET A 572 11.08 -34.97 0.80
C MET A 572 10.79 -36.42 0.38
N GLY A 573 10.15 -37.22 1.23
CA GLY A 573 9.43 -38.43 0.82
C GLY A 573 10.34 -39.56 0.32
N ILE A 574 11.53 -39.68 0.90
CA ILE A 574 12.52 -40.71 0.55
C ILE A 574 12.21 -42.05 1.28
N LYS A 575 11.33 -42.00 2.30
CA LYS A 575 10.18 -42.89 2.62
C LYS A 575 9.41 -42.20 3.77
N GLY A 576 8.08 -42.02 3.79
CA GLY A 576 7.07 -42.09 2.73
C GLY A 576 6.06 -43.25 2.88
N ALA A 577 4.74 -43.04 2.96
CA ALA A 577 3.92 -41.81 2.92
C ALA A 577 2.49 -42.12 3.48
N ARG A 578 1.53 -41.20 3.72
CA ARG A 578 1.20 -39.90 3.10
C ARG A 578 0.49 -38.90 4.05
N LEU A 579 0.54 -37.63 3.66
CA LEU A 579 -0.28 -36.49 4.12
C LEU A 579 -1.59 -36.36 3.28
N PRO A 580 -2.54 -35.46 3.63
CA PRO A 580 -2.56 -34.09 3.05
C PRO A 580 -3.22 -32.99 3.96
N LEU A 581 -3.24 -31.67 3.71
CA LEU A 581 -2.51 -30.68 2.88
C LEU A 581 -3.02 -29.25 3.25
N GLY A 582 -2.27 -28.17 2.98
CA GLY A 582 -2.84 -26.82 2.84
C GLY A 582 -1.94 -25.65 3.27
N LYS A 583 -0.98 -25.24 2.43
CA LYS A 583 -1.04 -24.04 1.54
C LYS A 583 -0.92 -22.66 2.23
N GLN A 584 0.22 -22.02 1.98
CA GLN A 584 0.45 -20.58 2.18
C GLN A 584 -0.04 -19.79 0.95
N VAL A 585 -0.48 -18.55 1.14
CA VAL A 585 -1.08 -17.69 0.10
C VAL A 585 -0.16 -16.51 -0.23
N LEU A 586 0.09 -16.28 -1.53
CA LEU A 586 0.73 -15.07 -2.04
C LEU A 586 -0.19 -13.86 -1.89
N ILE A 587 0.35 -12.79 -1.32
CA ILE A 587 -0.37 -11.56 -0.99
C ILE A 587 -0.20 -10.53 -2.12
N SER A 588 -1.31 -10.03 -2.66
CA SER A 588 -1.32 -8.91 -3.63
C SER A 588 -1.33 -7.55 -2.91
N ASP A 589 -1.08 -6.46 -3.63
CA ASP A 589 -1.03 -5.08 -3.09
C ASP A 589 -2.24 -4.68 -2.22
N ARG A 590 -3.41 -5.27 -2.50
CA ARG A 590 -4.66 -5.13 -1.73
C ARG A 590 -4.51 -5.60 -0.28
N LEU A 591 -3.86 -6.75 -0.08
CA LEU A 591 -3.60 -7.33 1.24
C LEU A 591 -2.50 -6.56 1.99
N ALA A 592 -1.60 -5.85 1.31
CA ALA A 592 -0.55 -5.05 1.95
C ALA A 592 -1.12 -3.83 2.71
N LEU A 593 -2.09 -3.11 2.15
CA LEU A 593 -2.74 -1.98 2.84
C LEU A 593 -3.58 -2.47 4.03
N LEU A 594 -4.34 -3.55 3.85
CA LEU A 594 -5.08 -4.21 4.94
C LEU A 594 -4.15 -4.73 6.05
N GLN A 595 -2.94 -5.21 5.71
CA GLN A 595 -1.91 -5.59 6.68
C GLN A 595 -1.35 -4.37 7.41
N VAL A 596 -0.99 -3.29 6.72
CA VAL A 596 -0.52 -2.05 7.36
C VAL A 596 -1.57 -1.53 8.35
N ARG A 597 -2.85 -1.48 7.94
CA ARG A 597 -3.94 -1.04 8.82
C ARG A 597 -4.13 -1.96 10.03
N ARG A 598 -4.02 -3.28 9.83
CA ARG A 598 -4.08 -4.27 10.93
C ARG A 598 -2.88 -4.14 11.89
N ILE A 599 -1.70 -3.82 11.38
CA ILE A 599 -0.50 -3.52 12.18
C ILE A 599 -0.71 -2.22 12.98
N LEU A 600 -1.24 -1.16 12.36
CA LEU A 600 -1.58 0.08 13.07
C LEU A 600 -2.59 -0.17 14.20
N GLN A 601 -3.66 -0.94 13.94
CA GLN A 601 -4.64 -1.31 14.97
C GLN A 601 -4.04 -2.19 16.08
N GLN A 602 -3.12 -3.11 15.75
CA GLN A 602 -2.36 -3.88 16.75
C GLN A 602 -1.44 -2.99 17.61
N LEU A 603 -0.98 -1.87 17.08
CA LEU A 603 -0.23 -0.83 17.80
C LEU A 603 -1.14 0.15 18.56
N GLY A 604 -2.46 -0.09 18.61
CA GLY A 604 -3.43 0.79 19.29
C GLY A 604 -3.79 2.06 18.52
N LEU A 605 -3.44 2.14 17.22
CA LEU A 605 -3.71 3.28 16.34
C LEU A 605 -4.83 2.92 15.37
N ASP A 606 -6.01 3.52 15.53
CA ASP A 606 -7.10 3.43 14.54
C ASP A 606 -6.80 4.28 13.30
N GLY A 607 -5.88 3.78 12.48
CA GLY A 607 -5.42 4.42 11.25
C GLY A 607 -6.47 4.44 10.13
N THR A 608 -6.47 5.53 9.39
CA THR A 608 -7.24 5.71 8.16
C THR A 608 -6.56 5.04 6.95
N CYS A 609 -7.23 5.03 5.80
CA CYS A 609 -6.62 4.57 4.55
C CYS A 609 -5.46 5.50 4.13
N ASP A 610 -5.60 6.81 4.33
CA ASP A 610 -4.54 7.79 4.05
C ASP A 610 -3.29 7.49 4.89
N ASP A 611 -3.44 7.22 6.19
CA ASP A 611 -2.32 6.83 7.07
C ASP A 611 -1.62 5.55 6.58
N SER A 612 -2.39 4.58 6.09
CA SER A 612 -1.86 3.31 5.58
C SER A 612 -1.10 3.48 4.26
N ILE A 613 -1.55 4.41 3.40
CA ILE A 613 -0.85 4.81 2.16
C ILE A 613 0.46 5.52 2.51
N ILE A 614 0.44 6.45 3.48
CA ILE A 614 1.64 7.18 3.94
C ILE A 614 2.69 6.20 4.49
N VAL A 615 2.30 5.25 5.33
CA VAL A 615 3.22 4.22 5.85
C VAL A 615 3.81 3.37 4.72
N LYS A 616 3.00 2.99 3.72
CA LYS A 616 3.49 2.26 2.52
C LYS A 616 4.50 3.10 1.72
N GLU A 617 4.23 4.39 1.52
CA GLU A 617 5.11 5.31 0.78
C GLU A 617 6.44 5.54 1.52
N VAL A 618 6.42 5.70 2.85
CA VAL A 618 7.61 5.76 3.71
C VAL A 618 8.45 4.48 3.60
N CYS A 619 7.83 3.31 3.77
CA CYS A 619 8.53 2.02 3.66
C CYS A 619 9.15 1.82 2.27
N GLY A 620 8.45 2.23 1.21
CA GLY A 620 8.95 2.22 -0.16
C GLY A 620 10.16 3.13 -0.37
N CYS A 621 10.13 4.35 0.18
CA CYS A 621 11.24 5.30 0.09
C CYS A 621 12.49 4.81 0.82
N VAL A 622 12.34 4.27 2.04
CA VAL A 622 13.44 3.66 2.81
C VAL A 622 14.04 2.47 2.08
N SER A 623 13.20 1.57 1.55
CA SER A 623 13.65 0.37 0.83
C SER A 623 14.36 0.72 -0.49
N LYS A 624 13.85 1.73 -1.22
CA LYS A 624 14.51 2.28 -2.41
C LYS A 624 15.90 2.84 -2.08
N ARG A 625 16.02 3.64 -1.01
CA ARG A 625 17.31 4.19 -0.55
C ARG A 625 18.33 3.09 -0.28
N ALA A 626 17.93 2.06 0.46
CA ALA A 626 18.78 0.92 0.78
C ALA A 626 19.25 0.17 -0.48
N ALA A 627 18.35 -0.07 -1.43
CA ALA A 627 18.68 -0.71 -2.71
C ALA A 627 19.68 0.12 -3.54
N GLN A 628 19.53 1.44 -3.58
CA GLN A 628 20.47 2.33 -4.30
C GLN A 628 21.87 2.34 -3.63
N LEU A 629 21.96 2.38 -2.29
CA LEU A 629 23.25 2.29 -1.59
C LEU A 629 23.97 0.97 -1.86
N CYS A 630 23.25 -0.16 -1.83
CA CYS A 630 23.78 -1.46 -2.22
C CYS A 630 24.30 -1.43 -3.68
N GLY A 631 23.58 -0.77 -4.58
CA GLY A 631 23.99 -0.58 -5.98
C GLY A 631 25.29 0.21 -6.11
N GLY A 632 25.47 1.29 -5.33
CA GLY A 632 26.72 2.04 -5.26
C GLY A 632 27.91 1.19 -4.80
N GLY A 633 27.72 0.36 -3.78
CA GLY A 633 28.74 -0.59 -3.33
C GLY A 633 29.08 -1.66 -4.37
N LEU A 634 28.06 -2.26 -5.00
CA LEU A 634 28.24 -3.27 -6.06
C LEU A 634 28.95 -2.71 -7.29
N ALA A 635 28.65 -1.47 -7.70
CA ALA A 635 29.36 -0.78 -8.77
C ALA A 635 30.86 -0.65 -8.47
N ALA A 636 31.23 -0.32 -7.22
CA ALA A 636 32.64 -0.24 -6.81
C ALA A 636 33.36 -1.59 -6.91
N VAL A 637 32.68 -2.69 -6.56
CA VAL A 637 33.22 -4.05 -6.66
C VAL A 637 33.45 -4.46 -8.11
N VAL A 638 32.49 -4.25 -9.03
CA VAL A 638 32.68 -4.65 -10.44
C VAL A 638 33.71 -3.81 -11.17
N GLU A 639 33.78 -2.50 -10.91
CA GLU A 639 34.86 -1.66 -11.45
C GLU A 639 36.23 -2.12 -10.92
N LYS A 640 36.33 -2.47 -9.63
CA LYS A 640 37.57 -3.03 -9.07
C LYS A 640 37.97 -4.35 -9.70
N ILE A 641 37.02 -5.24 -10.02
CA ILE A 641 37.29 -6.50 -10.74
C ILE A 641 37.77 -6.22 -12.17
N ARG A 642 37.15 -5.28 -12.88
CA ARG A 642 37.56 -4.83 -14.22
C ARG A 642 39.01 -4.33 -14.20
N ASP A 643 39.31 -3.42 -13.28
CA ASP A 643 40.59 -2.73 -13.17
C ASP A 643 41.71 -3.69 -12.74
N ASN A 644 41.47 -4.56 -11.74
CA ASN A 644 42.41 -5.60 -11.33
C ASN A 644 42.76 -6.57 -12.48
N ARG A 645 41.80 -6.87 -13.36
CA ARG A 645 42.00 -7.71 -14.56
C ARG A 645 42.50 -6.93 -15.78
N LYS A 646 42.68 -5.61 -15.67
CA LYS A 646 43.10 -4.69 -16.75
C LYS A 646 42.22 -4.77 -18.01
N LEU A 647 40.91 -4.93 -17.82
CA LEU A 647 39.94 -5.04 -18.92
C LEU A 647 39.37 -3.67 -19.29
N GLY A 648 39.20 -3.39 -20.59
CA GLY A 648 38.48 -2.19 -21.05
C GLY A 648 36.97 -2.25 -20.78
N HIS A 649 36.39 -3.46 -20.75
CA HIS A 649 34.99 -3.74 -20.48
C HIS A 649 34.87 -5.08 -19.75
N LEU A 650 34.02 -5.16 -18.72
CA LEU A 650 33.82 -6.39 -17.92
C LEU A 650 32.42 -6.94 -18.13
N LYS A 651 32.29 -8.12 -18.74
CA LYS A 651 31.04 -8.89 -18.68
C LYS A 651 31.08 -9.84 -17.49
N THR A 652 30.13 -9.73 -16.57
CA THR A 652 30.11 -10.55 -15.34
C THR A 652 28.68 -10.87 -14.91
N THR A 653 28.54 -11.89 -14.05
CA THR A 653 27.28 -12.25 -13.41
C THR A 653 27.43 -12.07 -11.90
N ILE A 654 26.44 -11.47 -11.26
CA ILE A 654 26.38 -11.30 -9.80
C ILE A 654 25.24 -12.16 -9.26
N GLY A 655 25.55 -13.06 -8.33
CA GLY A 655 24.55 -13.75 -7.52
C GLY A 655 24.01 -12.82 -6.44
N VAL A 656 22.69 -12.79 -6.27
CA VAL A 656 22.01 -11.92 -5.30
C VAL A 656 20.90 -12.68 -4.60
N ASP A 657 20.86 -12.56 -3.27
CA ASP A 657 19.81 -13.07 -2.39
C ASP A 657 19.46 -11.98 -1.35
N GLY A 658 18.38 -12.17 -0.59
CA GLY A 658 17.86 -11.23 0.39
C GLY A 658 16.55 -10.57 -0.03
N THR A 659 15.69 -10.30 0.96
CA THR A 659 14.32 -9.79 0.76
C THR A 659 14.28 -8.45 0.03
N LEU A 660 15.26 -7.56 0.29
CA LEU A 660 15.35 -6.25 -0.36
C LEU A 660 15.48 -6.34 -1.89
N TYR A 661 16.31 -7.27 -2.40
CA TYR A 661 16.45 -7.48 -3.83
C TYR A 661 15.26 -8.25 -4.42
N LYS A 662 14.66 -9.18 -3.65
CA LYS A 662 13.42 -9.87 -4.07
C LYS A 662 12.24 -8.91 -4.23
N LEU A 663 12.16 -7.86 -3.40
CA LEU A 663 11.12 -6.83 -3.47
C LEU A 663 11.45 -5.69 -4.45
N HIS A 664 12.73 -5.33 -4.63
CA HIS A 664 13.15 -4.20 -5.46
C HIS A 664 14.31 -4.52 -6.44
N PRO A 665 14.19 -5.53 -7.30
CA PRO A 665 15.31 -5.99 -8.14
C PRO A 665 15.74 -4.95 -9.18
N GLN A 666 14.77 -4.23 -9.77
CA GLN A 666 15.01 -3.23 -10.82
C GLN A 666 15.89 -2.08 -10.35
N ILE A 667 15.62 -1.55 -9.14
CA ILE A 667 16.33 -0.40 -8.57
C ILE A 667 17.84 -0.70 -8.40
N LEU A 668 18.18 -1.91 -7.95
CA LEU A 668 19.57 -2.34 -7.81
C LEU A 668 20.26 -2.47 -9.18
N GLN A 669 19.58 -3.10 -10.14
CA GLN A 669 20.10 -3.33 -11.50
C GLN A 669 20.38 -2.00 -12.23
N GLU A 670 19.44 -1.06 -12.18
CA GLU A 670 19.56 0.27 -12.77
C GLU A 670 20.72 1.05 -12.16
N THR A 671 20.81 1.06 -10.82
CA THR A 671 21.87 1.78 -10.10
C THR A 671 23.27 1.27 -10.47
N VAL A 672 23.48 -0.05 -10.53
CA VAL A 672 24.79 -0.62 -10.92
C VAL A 672 25.10 -0.33 -12.39
N LYS A 673 24.13 -0.42 -13.28
CA LYS A 673 24.30 -0.10 -14.71
C LYS A 673 24.67 1.36 -14.95
N GLU A 674 24.09 2.28 -14.16
CA GLU A 674 24.40 3.70 -14.23
C GLU A 674 25.81 4.02 -13.72
N LEU A 675 26.21 3.40 -12.61
CA LEU A 675 27.46 3.72 -11.89
C LEU A 675 28.68 2.93 -12.40
N ALA A 676 28.48 1.81 -13.08
CA ALA A 676 29.53 0.99 -13.69
C ALA A 676 29.21 0.67 -15.16
N PRO A 677 29.10 1.67 -16.07
CA PRO A 677 28.61 1.49 -17.43
C PRO A 677 29.52 0.64 -18.34
N GLN A 678 30.80 0.47 -17.96
CA GLN A 678 31.76 -0.45 -18.62
C GLN A 678 31.73 -1.87 -17.99
N CYS A 679 30.67 -2.21 -17.27
CA CYS A 679 30.43 -3.52 -16.68
C CYS A 679 29.05 -4.04 -17.11
N ASP A 680 29.01 -4.99 -18.04
CA ASP A 680 27.79 -5.72 -18.40
C ASP A 680 27.47 -6.73 -17.28
N VAL A 681 26.76 -6.24 -16.26
CA VAL A 681 26.35 -7.02 -15.09
C VAL A 681 25.02 -7.70 -15.34
N THR A 682 25.04 -9.03 -15.39
CA THR A 682 23.82 -9.85 -15.31
C THR A 682 23.56 -10.20 -13.84
N PHE A 683 22.39 -9.85 -13.31
CA PHE A 683 22.02 -10.25 -11.96
C PHE A 683 21.27 -11.57 -12.00
N MET A 684 21.71 -12.51 -11.19
CA MET A 684 21.06 -13.81 -11.02
C MET A 684 20.44 -13.85 -9.63
N LEU A 685 19.11 -13.68 -9.56
CA LEU A 685 18.38 -13.96 -8.33
C LEU A 685 18.63 -15.42 -7.97
N SER A 686 19.23 -15.63 -6.81
CA SER A 686 19.48 -16.94 -6.29
C SER A 686 18.45 -17.17 -5.18
N GLU A 687 17.31 -17.75 -5.54
CA GLU A 687 16.35 -18.25 -4.54
C GLU A 687 17.06 -19.31 -3.71
N ASP A 688 17.44 -19.01 -2.47
CA ASP A 688 18.19 -19.92 -1.60
C ASP A 688 19.67 -20.03 -2.04
N GLY A 689 20.27 -18.86 -2.24
CA GLY A 689 21.52 -18.70 -2.97
C GLY A 689 22.77 -18.97 -2.17
N SER A 690 22.77 -18.55 -0.91
CA SER A 690 23.72 -18.95 0.13
C SER A 690 23.93 -20.46 0.07
N GLY A 691 22.87 -21.24 0.27
CA GLY A 691 22.98 -22.70 0.24
C GLY A 691 23.39 -23.27 -1.12
N LYS A 692 22.84 -22.79 -2.24
CA LYS A 692 23.32 -23.25 -3.57
C LYS A 692 24.82 -23.07 -3.77
N GLY A 693 25.36 -21.93 -3.36
CA GLY A 693 26.78 -21.64 -3.41
C GLY A 693 27.57 -22.53 -2.46
N ALA A 694 27.08 -22.68 -1.24
CA ALA A 694 27.69 -23.47 -0.20
C ALA A 694 27.87 -24.94 -0.66
N ALA A 695 26.79 -25.61 -1.09
CA ALA A 695 26.79 -26.95 -1.70
C ALA A 695 27.71 -27.14 -2.93
N LEU A 696 28.08 -26.05 -3.61
CA LEU A 696 28.95 -26.09 -4.78
C LEU A 696 30.43 -25.99 -4.41
N ILE A 697 30.77 -25.32 -3.30
CA ILE A 697 32.15 -25.18 -2.85
C ILE A 697 32.58 -26.43 -2.05
N THR A 698 31.65 -27.09 -1.33
CA THR A 698 31.83 -28.45 -0.77
C THR A 698 32.21 -29.49 -1.81
N ALA A 699 31.90 -29.25 -3.09
CA ALA A 699 32.13 -30.20 -4.16
C ALA A 699 33.58 -30.26 -4.65
N ASP A 700 34.45 -29.34 -4.21
CA ASP A 700 35.81 -29.11 -4.74
C ASP A 700 36.93 -29.79 -3.90
N GLY A 701 36.90 -29.70 -2.55
CA GLY A 701 37.50 -30.61 -1.53
C GLY A 701 39.04 -30.68 -1.27
N THR A 702 39.54 -30.55 -0.01
CA THR A 702 41.00 -30.30 0.25
C THR A 702 41.79 -30.95 1.43
N ALA A 703 41.35 -31.09 2.68
CA ALA A 703 42.26 -31.12 3.88
C ALA A 703 42.14 -32.33 4.89
N GLY A 704 42.50 -32.21 6.20
CA GLY A 704 42.56 -33.35 7.16
C GLY A 704 42.90 -33.12 8.69
N VAL A 705 42.62 -34.15 9.52
CA VAL A 705 42.38 -34.25 11.02
C VAL A 705 43.58 -34.70 11.94
N PHE A 706 43.60 -34.44 13.29
CA PHE A 706 44.16 -35.31 14.42
C PHE A 706 43.88 -34.84 15.92
N PHE A 707 44.16 -35.67 16.98
CA PHE A 707 43.76 -35.56 18.43
C PHE A 707 44.78 -36.13 19.49
N PHE A 708 44.82 -35.69 20.79
CA PHE A 708 45.24 -36.47 22.03
C PHE A 708 45.07 -35.72 23.42
N PHE A 709 45.05 -36.44 24.57
CA PHE A 709 44.95 -36.03 26.03
C PHE A 709 45.90 -36.91 26.91
N PRO A 710 46.35 -36.61 28.19
CA PRO A 710 45.54 -36.61 29.46
C PRO A 710 46.14 -35.74 30.67
N PRO A 711 46.05 -36.01 32.03
CA PRO A 711 45.50 -35.03 33.01
C PRO A 711 46.35 -34.81 34.35
N PRO A 712 45.83 -34.64 35.61
CA PRO A 712 45.76 -33.34 36.34
C PRO A 712 46.37 -33.28 37.78
N HIS A 713 46.48 -32.09 38.41
CA HIS A 713 46.76 -31.93 39.87
C HIS A 713 46.03 -30.75 40.57
N LEU A 714 45.80 -30.90 41.88
CA LEU A 714 45.05 -29.99 42.79
C LEU A 714 45.88 -28.78 43.25
N LEU A 715 45.20 -27.72 43.74
CA LEU A 715 45.56 -27.03 45.00
C LEU A 715 44.42 -26.16 45.59
N VAL A 716 44.47 -25.93 46.91
CA VAL A 716 43.44 -25.28 47.76
C VAL A 716 44.09 -24.21 48.64
N VAL A 717 43.57 -22.96 48.71
CA VAL A 717 43.89 -22.00 49.79
C VAL A 717 42.69 -21.11 50.21
N ARG A 718 42.70 -20.72 51.49
CA ARG A 718 41.64 -20.11 52.32
C ARG A 718 41.53 -18.56 52.29
N LYS A 719 40.37 -18.05 52.77
CA LYS A 719 40.15 -16.74 53.46
C LYS A 719 40.69 -16.79 54.94
N PRO A 720 40.89 -15.71 55.75
CA PRO A 720 39.91 -14.62 55.98
C PRO A 720 40.40 -13.22 56.52
N GLY A 721 39.43 -12.32 56.78
CA GLY A 721 39.48 -11.20 57.74
C GLY A 721 39.84 -9.80 57.19
N SER A 722 39.49 -8.65 57.78
CA SER A 722 38.34 -8.21 58.64
C SER A 722 38.67 -6.79 59.16
N GLY A 723 37.79 -5.79 59.01
CA GLY A 723 38.01 -4.46 59.62
C GLY A 723 37.03 -3.36 59.15
N ALA A 724 36.32 -2.75 60.09
CA ALA A 724 35.39 -1.63 59.92
C ALA A 724 35.24 -0.88 61.28
N PRO A 725 34.38 0.16 61.40
CA PRO A 725 34.43 1.52 60.84
C PRO A 725 34.65 2.54 62.01
N PRO A 726 34.31 3.87 61.97
CA PRO A 726 32.91 4.35 61.92
C PRO A 726 32.64 5.74 61.25
N SER A 727 31.36 6.02 60.99
CA SER A 727 30.74 7.36 60.77
C SER A 727 30.37 8.03 62.13
N PRO A 728 29.84 9.29 62.27
CA PRO A 728 28.41 9.56 61.93
C PRO A 728 27.89 11.03 61.72
N SER A 729 26.87 11.14 60.86
CA SER A 729 25.58 11.90 60.96
C SER A 729 25.39 13.31 61.58
N SER A 730 24.55 14.10 60.89
CA SER A 730 23.32 14.77 61.40
C SER A 730 22.23 14.64 60.30
N ARG A 731 20.96 14.17 60.45
CA ARG A 731 19.86 14.12 61.47
C ARG A 731 19.03 15.43 61.61
N PRO A 732 17.71 15.37 61.96
CA PRO A 732 16.67 14.36 61.61
C PRO A 732 15.17 14.87 61.55
N SER A 733 14.20 13.95 61.32
CA SER A 733 12.87 13.86 62.00
C SER A 733 11.70 14.82 61.61
N PHE A 734 10.38 14.56 61.80
CA PHE A 734 9.55 13.35 62.12
C PHE A 734 8.02 13.63 61.87
N LEU A 735 7.14 12.67 62.24
CA LEU A 735 5.65 12.62 62.25
C LEU A 735 4.95 12.32 60.89
N GLY A 736 3.82 11.59 60.81
CA GLY A 736 3.16 10.74 61.83
C GLY A 736 1.61 10.88 61.92
N CYS A 737 0.91 9.74 61.76
CA CYS A 737 -0.52 9.44 62.09
C CYS A 737 -1.68 9.76 61.11
N LEU A 738 -2.74 8.94 61.30
CA LEU A 738 -4.12 8.90 60.70
C LEU A 738 -4.24 8.37 59.27
N LEU A 739 -4.75 7.16 58.96
CA LEU A 739 -5.97 6.37 59.32
C LEU A 739 -7.30 6.77 58.61
N SER A 740 -7.69 5.89 57.67
CA SER A 740 -9.05 5.35 57.40
C SER A 740 -10.29 6.24 57.22
N GLY A 741 -10.97 6.04 56.08
CA GLY A 741 -12.35 6.49 55.78
C GLY A 741 -12.45 7.22 54.43
N LEU A 742 -13.45 7.01 53.56
CA LEU A 742 -14.61 6.10 53.55
C LEU A 742 -14.89 5.59 52.13
N LEU A 743 -15.44 4.38 52.02
CA LEU A 743 -16.32 3.97 50.92
C LEU A 743 -17.75 4.45 51.24
N SER A 744 -18.33 5.36 50.44
CA SER A 744 -19.80 5.53 50.22
C SER A 744 -20.13 6.85 49.51
N GLY A 745 -21.09 6.85 48.59
CA GLY A 745 -21.80 8.08 48.18
C GLY A 745 -22.17 8.16 46.70
N GLU A 746 -23.46 7.99 46.39
CA GLU A 746 -24.07 8.31 45.09
C GLU A 746 -24.46 9.80 45.00
N ALA A 747 -25.02 10.20 43.83
CA ALA A 747 -25.76 11.44 43.54
C ALA A 747 -24.92 12.74 43.44
N ALA A 748 -25.29 13.75 42.64
CA ALA A 748 -26.26 13.83 41.53
C ALA A 748 -25.95 15.05 40.63
N TRP A 749 -26.58 15.09 39.46
CA TRP A 749 -26.73 16.18 38.48
C TRP A 749 -26.39 17.62 38.92
N ASP A 750 -25.58 18.33 38.11
CA ASP A 750 -26.04 19.59 37.51
C ASP A 750 -25.25 19.99 36.23
N THR A 751 -25.86 20.77 35.33
CA THR A 751 -25.30 21.11 34.01
C THR A 751 -24.40 22.37 33.99
N PRO A 752 -23.23 22.34 33.32
CA PRO A 752 -22.50 23.55 32.95
C PRO A 752 -22.94 24.15 31.60
N SER A 753 -23.01 25.48 31.56
CA SER A 753 -23.50 26.28 30.44
C SER A 753 -22.65 26.18 29.15
N SER A 754 -23.21 26.66 28.04
CA SER A 754 -22.58 26.74 26.72
C SER A 754 -21.29 27.58 26.68
N HIS A 755 -21.06 28.48 27.64
CA HIS A 755 -19.82 29.25 27.74
C HIS A 755 -18.62 28.39 28.20
N CYS A 756 -18.82 27.46 29.14
CA CYS A 756 -17.74 26.57 29.60
C CYS A 756 -17.28 25.62 28.50
N ARG A 757 -18.19 25.16 27.63
CA ARG A 757 -17.83 24.34 26.45
C ARG A 757 -17.05 25.13 25.40
N MET A 758 -17.32 26.42 25.22
CA MET A 758 -16.59 27.25 24.25
C MET A 758 -15.17 27.58 24.73
N ILE A 759 -15.00 27.88 26.03
CA ILE A 759 -13.67 28.07 26.64
C ILE A 759 -12.91 26.74 26.68
N ALA A 760 -13.54 25.61 27.00
CA ALA A 760 -12.91 24.29 26.95
C ALA A 760 -12.53 23.88 25.51
N ALA A 761 -13.34 24.21 24.50
CA ALA A 761 -13.02 23.93 23.10
C ALA A 761 -11.92 24.83 22.54
N GLN A 762 -11.85 26.11 22.95
CA GLN A 762 -10.74 27.00 22.59
C GLN A 762 -9.45 26.65 23.35
N LEU A 763 -9.55 26.28 24.63
CA LEU A 763 -8.42 25.72 25.37
C LEU A 763 -7.97 24.40 24.76
N LEU A 764 -8.87 23.48 24.38
CA LEU A 764 -8.51 22.24 23.68
C LEU A 764 -7.98 22.48 22.28
N ALA A 765 -8.49 23.44 21.51
CA ALA A 765 -7.96 23.75 20.18
C ALA A 765 -6.55 24.35 20.27
N TYR A 766 -6.32 25.26 21.24
CA TYR A 766 -4.99 25.78 21.55
C TYR A 766 -4.08 24.68 22.11
N TYR A 767 -4.59 23.83 23.01
CA TYR A 767 -3.88 22.63 23.48
C TYR A 767 -3.60 21.65 22.34
N PHE A 768 -4.43 21.53 21.30
CA PHE A 768 -4.19 20.60 20.19
C PHE A 768 -3.31 21.18 19.08
N THR A 769 -3.24 22.50 18.90
CA THR A 769 -2.22 23.12 18.03
C THR A 769 -0.87 23.22 18.73
N GLU A 770 -0.84 23.61 20.02
CA GLU A 770 0.38 23.49 20.83
C GLU A 770 0.76 22.02 21.00
N LEU A 771 -0.12 21.08 21.35
CA LEU A 771 0.23 19.64 21.40
C LEU A 771 0.64 19.10 20.03
N LYS A 772 0.24 19.64 18.88
CA LYS A 772 0.78 19.13 17.61
C LYS A 772 2.21 19.57 17.38
N ASP A 773 2.52 20.85 17.58
CA ASP A 773 3.87 21.38 17.38
C ASP A 773 4.82 20.97 18.52
N ASP A 774 4.30 20.90 19.75
CA ASP A 774 4.99 20.49 20.98
C ASP A 774 4.98 18.96 21.17
N GLN A 775 4.04 18.16 20.66
CA GLN A 775 4.26 16.71 20.55
C GLN A 775 5.21 16.37 19.42
N VAL A 776 5.22 17.06 18.27
CA VAL A 776 6.27 16.82 17.27
C VAL A 776 7.63 17.19 17.85
N LYS A 777 7.77 18.30 18.60
CA LYS A 777 9.02 18.65 19.31
C LYS A 777 9.33 17.73 20.51
N LYS A 778 8.34 17.24 21.26
CA LYS A 778 8.56 16.26 22.35
C LYS A 778 8.94 14.89 21.77
N ILE A 779 8.26 14.42 20.73
CA ILE A 779 8.58 13.18 20.02
C ILE A 779 9.96 13.30 19.36
N ASP A 780 10.27 14.42 18.69
CA ASP A 780 11.62 14.64 18.15
C ASP A 780 12.67 14.70 19.28
N LYS A 781 12.36 15.30 20.44
CA LYS A 781 13.21 15.25 21.66
C LYS A 781 13.40 13.82 22.21
N TYR A 782 12.37 12.97 22.18
CA TYR A 782 12.47 11.56 22.59
C TYR A 782 13.21 10.70 21.54
N LEU A 783 13.03 10.98 20.25
CA LEU A 783 13.69 10.30 19.13
C LEU A 783 15.12 10.79 18.87
N TYR A 784 15.47 12.01 19.31
CA TYR A 784 16.81 12.58 19.22
C TYR A 784 17.82 11.69 19.96
N ALA A 785 17.44 11.13 21.10
CA ALA A 785 18.26 10.17 21.85
C ALA A 785 18.54 8.85 21.09
N MET A 786 17.74 8.52 20.06
CA MET A 786 17.95 7.36 19.18
C MET A 786 18.76 7.70 17.92
N ARG A 787 19.14 8.96 17.69
CA ARG A 787 19.96 9.39 16.55
C ARG A 787 21.45 9.24 16.90
N LEU A 788 22.06 8.14 16.44
CA LEU A 788 23.51 7.97 16.52
C LEU A 788 24.19 8.75 15.38
N SER A 789 25.11 9.65 15.72
CA SER A 789 25.98 10.30 14.73
C SER A 789 27.07 9.35 14.24
N ASP A 790 27.69 9.64 13.10
CA ASP A 790 28.84 8.86 12.60
C ASP A 790 29.98 8.79 13.64
N GLU A 791 30.22 9.90 14.38
CA GLU A 791 31.17 9.94 15.50
C GLU A 791 30.78 8.99 16.64
N THR A 792 29.47 8.90 16.95
CA THR A 792 28.95 7.99 17.98
C THR A 792 29.07 6.53 17.54
N LEU A 793 28.82 6.23 16.27
CA LEU A 793 29.00 4.88 15.71
C LEU A 793 30.48 4.45 15.70
N LEU A 794 31.40 5.37 15.42
CA LEU A 794 32.84 5.13 15.51
C LEU A 794 33.31 4.90 16.96
N ASP A 795 32.78 5.65 17.93
CA ASP A 795 33.03 5.43 19.36
C ASP A 795 32.48 4.08 19.84
N VAL A 796 31.23 3.75 19.50
CA VAL A 796 30.62 2.43 19.78
C VAL A 796 31.47 1.29 19.22
N MET A 797 31.94 1.40 17.97
CA MET A 797 32.88 0.42 17.37
C MET A 797 34.22 0.34 18.14
N GLY A 798 34.76 1.46 18.58
CA GLY A 798 36.00 1.53 19.37
C GLY A 798 35.87 0.85 20.74
N ARG A 799 34.76 1.09 21.43
CA ARG A 799 34.40 0.43 22.70
C ARG A 799 34.20 -1.07 22.49
N PHE A 800 33.42 -1.46 21.48
CA PHE A 800 33.18 -2.85 21.13
C PHE A 800 34.48 -3.64 20.88
N ARG A 801 35.41 -3.05 20.11
CA ARG A 801 36.74 -3.62 19.87
C ARG A 801 37.59 -3.72 21.12
N THR A 802 37.35 -2.87 22.12
CA THR A 802 38.03 -2.93 23.42
C THR A 802 37.49 -4.10 24.24
N GLU A 803 36.17 -4.28 24.28
CA GLU A 803 35.55 -5.41 24.99
C GLU A 803 35.88 -6.76 24.36
N MET A 804 35.99 -6.86 23.03
CA MET A 804 36.53 -8.08 22.39
C MET A 804 37.94 -8.44 22.89
N LYS A 805 38.83 -7.45 23.11
CA LYS A 805 40.17 -7.71 23.66
C LYS A 805 40.12 -8.10 25.13
N ASN A 806 39.27 -7.44 25.92
CA ASN A 806 39.09 -7.74 27.33
C ASN A 806 38.55 -9.17 27.49
N GLY A 807 37.58 -9.56 26.68
CA GLY A 807 37.01 -10.89 26.64
C GLY A 807 38.02 -11.98 26.29
N LEU A 808 38.95 -11.74 25.36
CA LEU A 808 40.00 -12.71 25.00
C LEU A 808 41.08 -12.87 26.09
N SER A 809 41.24 -11.88 26.97
CA SER A 809 42.30 -11.88 27.96
C SER A 809 41.91 -12.56 29.26
N ARG A 810 42.81 -13.38 29.81
CA ARG A 810 42.59 -14.19 31.02
C ARG A 810 42.32 -13.32 32.25
N ASP A 811 42.93 -12.14 32.31
CA ASP A 811 42.81 -11.21 33.44
C ASP A 811 41.50 -10.41 33.40
N PHE A 812 40.94 -10.16 32.21
CA PHE A 812 39.79 -9.27 32.02
C PHE A 812 38.48 -9.99 31.65
N ASN A 813 38.54 -11.20 31.09
CA ASN A 813 37.37 -12.02 30.72
C ASN A 813 36.29 -12.16 31.82
N PRO A 814 36.62 -12.37 33.12
CA PRO A 814 35.61 -12.48 34.16
C PRO A 814 34.71 -11.24 34.25
N THR A 815 35.26 -10.06 33.94
CA THR A 815 34.61 -8.75 34.06
C THR A 815 34.21 -8.09 32.74
N ALA A 816 34.64 -8.59 31.58
CA ALA A 816 34.24 -8.07 30.27
C ALA A 816 32.78 -8.43 29.94
N SER A 817 32.05 -7.56 29.26
CA SER A 817 30.69 -7.86 28.78
C SER A 817 30.71 -8.88 27.64
N VAL A 818 31.54 -8.62 26.63
CA VAL A 818 31.72 -9.52 25.47
C VAL A 818 32.62 -10.67 25.91
N LYS A 819 32.04 -11.86 26.14
CA LYS A 819 32.72 -12.97 26.83
C LYS A 819 33.70 -13.78 26.00
N MET A 820 33.70 -13.67 24.67
CA MET A 820 34.74 -14.25 23.80
C MET A 820 35.11 -15.70 24.18
N LEU A 821 34.09 -16.53 24.36
CA LEU A 821 34.16 -17.89 24.89
C LEU A 821 34.89 -18.82 23.91
N PRO A 822 35.95 -19.54 24.36
CA PRO A 822 36.62 -20.54 23.55
C PRO A 822 35.77 -21.79 23.37
N THR A 823 35.62 -22.22 22.12
CA THR A 823 34.67 -23.30 21.76
C THR A 823 35.34 -24.64 21.46
N PHE A 824 36.66 -24.70 21.60
CA PHE A 824 37.52 -25.88 21.36
C PHE A 824 37.51 -26.42 19.92
N VAL A 825 36.74 -25.82 19.00
CA VAL A 825 36.82 -26.12 17.57
C VAL A 825 38.00 -25.35 16.95
N ARG A 826 39.08 -26.07 16.63
CA ARG A 826 40.39 -25.52 16.23
C ARG A 826 40.61 -25.36 14.72
N SER A 827 39.76 -26.00 13.93
CA SER A 827 39.77 -25.93 12.48
C SER A 827 38.33 -25.87 11.98
N ILE A 828 38.11 -25.11 10.92
CA ILE A 828 36.93 -25.32 10.08
C ILE A 828 37.00 -26.74 9.46
N PRO A 829 35.86 -27.36 9.12
CA PRO A 829 35.83 -28.72 8.58
C PRO A 829 36.64 -28.81 7.28
N ASP A 830 37.19 -29.98 6.98
CA ASP A 830 38.32 -30.13 6.06
C ASP A 830 38.01 -31.00 4.82
N GLY A 831 36.89 -31.71 4.81
CA GLY A 831 36.43 -32.56 3.70
C GLY A 831 36.87 -34.03 3.81
N SER A 832 37.54 -34.43 4.89
CA SER A 832 37.93 -35.82 5.18
C SER A 832 36.93 -36.57 6.09
N GLU A 833 35.92 -35.88 6.62
CA GLU A 833 34.93 -36.39 7.57
C GLU A 833 34.00 -37.47 6.97
N LYS A 834 33.55 -38.42 7.80
CA LYS A 834 32.65 -39.55 7.43
C LYS A 834 32.02 -40.21 8.66
N GLY A 835 30.80 -40.73 8.56
CA GLY A 835 30.10 -41.43 9.66
C GLY A 835 28.56 -41.40 9.54
N ASP A 836 27.86 -41.97 10.53
CA ASP A 836 26.40 -41.80 10.74
C ASP A 836 26.25 -41.26 12.17
N PHE A 837 25.79 -40.03 12.30
CA PHE A 837 25.71 -39.27 13.54
C PHE A 837 24.25 -38.93 13.84
N ILE A 838 23.94 -38.58 15.07
CA ILE A 838 22.72 -37.86 15.44
C ILE A 838 23.14 -36.43 15.79
N ALA A 839 22.22 -35.48 15.73
CA ALA A 839 22.44 -34.20 16.37
C ALA A 839 21.14 -33.75 17.06
N LEU A 840 21.29 -32.99 18.14
CA LEU A 840 20.15 -32.45 18.89
C LEU A 840 20.05 -30.96 18.65
N ASP A 841 18.84 -30.45 18.87
CA ASP A 841 18.45 -29.07 18.66
C ASP A 841 17.57 -28.57 19.82
N LEU A 842 18.16 -27.91 20.82
CA LEU A 842 17.46 -27.28 21.93
C LEU A 842 17.76 -25.79 22.12
N GLY A 843 16.78 -24.99 21.67
CA GLY A 843 16.04 -24.18 22.66
C GLY A 843 15.57 -22.81 22.21
N GLY A 844 14.83 -22.76 21.12
CA GLY A 844 13.97 -21.63 20.78
C GLY A 844 12.68 -22.13 20.13
N SER A 845 12.37 -21.87 18.85
CA SER A 845 10.93 -21.92 18.39
C SER A 845 10.29 -23.27 18.68
N PHE A 846 11.12 -24.30 18.55
CA PHE A 846 10.77 -25.69 18.46
C PHE A 846 11.99 -26.46 19.00
N PHE A 847 11.79 -27.63 19.63
CA PHE A 847 12.83 -28.59 20.01
C PHE A 847 12.84 -29.80 19.05
N ARG A 848 14.02 -30.40 18.88
CA ARG A 848 14.42 -30.73 17.54
C ARG A 848 15.62 -31.73 17.56
N ILE A 849 15.66 -32.70 16.64
CA ILE A 849 16.53 -33.90 16.61
C ILE A 849 16.79 -34.39 15.18
N LEU A 850 18.04 -34.74 14.86
CA LEU A 850 18.51 -35.19 13.54
C LEU A 850 19.25 -36.51 13.59
N ARG A 851 19.37 -37.09 12.40
CA ARG A 851 20.44 -37.98 11.98
C ARG A 851 21.24 -37.38 10.81
N VAL A 852 22.52 -37.71 10.69
CA VAL A 852 23.51 -37.12 9.76
C VAL A 852 24.49 -38.19 9.24
N LYS A 853 24.32 -38.67 8.02
CA LYS A 853 25.16 -39.69 7.35
C LYS A 853 26.10 -39.06 6.33
N VAL A 854 27.41 -39.23 6.48
CA VAL A 854 28.48 -38.67 5.66
C VAL A 854 29.26 -39.80 4.93
N SER A 855 29.31 -39.79 3.59
CA SER A 855 29.80 -40.92 2.76
C SER A 855 30.55 -40.53 1.48
N ARG A 856 31.35 -41.46 0.91
CA ARG A 856 32.30 -41.22 -0.20
C ARG A 856 31.78 -41.41 -1.64
N GLU A 857 30.57 -41.93 -1.88
CA GLU A 857 30.15 -42.29 -3.25
C GLU A 857 29.42 -41.19 -4.03
N LYS A 858 29.72 -41.10 -5.33
CA LYS A 858 29.53 -39.97 -6.28
C LYS A 858 28.07 -39.58 -6.61
N LYS A 859 27.10 -39.85 -5.73
CA LYS A 859 25.69 -39.48 -5.88
C LYS A 859 25.04 -38.83 -4.64
N GLN A 860 25.63 -38.85 -3.43
CA GLN A 860 25.12 -38.11 -2.25
C GLN A 860 26.16 -38.10 -1.10
N MET A 861 26.74 -36.94 -0.74
CA MET A 861 27.88 -36.90 0.22
C MET A 861 27.42 -36.83 1.68
N VAL A 862 26.46 -35.96 2.02
CA VAL A 862 25.77 -35.94 3.33
C VAL A 862 24.27 -36.19 3.14
N GLN A 863 23.67 -37.03 3.99
CA GLN A 863 22.23 -37.32 4.05
C GLN A 863 21.76 -37.09 5.49
N MET A 864 20.65 -36.39 5.70
CA MET A 864 20.14 -36.11 7.04
C MET A 864 18.65 -36.50 7.13
N GLU A 865 18.16 -36.86 8.31
CA GLU A 865 16.74 -37.19 8.64
C GLU A 865 16.34 -36.47 9.95
N THR A 866 15.16 -35.86 10.09
CA THR A 866 14.69 -35.16 11.32
C THR A 866 13.18 -35.06 11.37
N GLU A 867 12.66 -34.85 12.57
CA GLU A 867 11.28 -34.48 12.89
C GLU A 867 11.17 -33.39 13.98
N ILE A 868 10.34 -32.35 13.80
CA ILE A 868 10.03 -31.26 14.77
C ILE A 868 9.14 -31.70 15.93
N TYR A 869 9.61 -31.36 17.13
CA TYR A 869 8.90 -31.51 18.38
C TYR A 869 8.56 -30.12 18.95
N GLU A 870 7.30 -29.92 19.35
CA GLU A 870 6.94 -28.74 20.12
C GLU A 870 7.54 -28.85 21.53
N THR A 871 8.00 -27.73 22.09
CA THR A 871 8.34 -27.62 23.51
C THR A 871 7.26 -26.79 24.19
N PRO A 872 6.34 -27.42 24.94
CA PRO A 872 5.32 -26.68 25.68
C PRO A 872 5.95 -25.68 26.67
N GLU A 873 5.27 -24.56 26.90
CA GLU A 873 5.79 -23.49 27.77
C GLU A 873 6.03 -23.97 29.21
N ASP A 874 5.23 -24.93 29.70
CA ASP A 874 5.43 -25.55 31.03
C ASP A 874 6.65 -26.49 31.12
N ILE A 875 7.22 -26.89 29.98
CA ILE A 875 8.50 -27.60 29.88
C ILE A 875 9.65 -26.58 29.84
N MET A 876 9.53 -25.51 29.04
CA MET A 876 10.56 -24.45 28.93
C MET A 876 10.79 -23.68 30.24
N HIS A 877 9.74 -23.53 31.06
CA HIS A 877 9.80 -22.90 32.40
C HIS A 877 9.74 -23.92 33.55
N GLY A 878 9.87 -25.22 33.25
CA GLY A 878 9.78 -26.30 34.21
C GLY A 878 11.06 -26.55 35.03
N SER A 879 11.31 -27.82 35.34
CA SER A 879 12.60 -28.27 35.88
C SER A 879 13.49 -28.81 34.76
N GLY A 880 14.81 -28.66 34.90
CA GLY A 880 15.78 -29.24 33.97
C GLY A 880 15.58 -30.74 33.76
N THR A 881 15.16 -31.48 34.79
CA THR A 881 14.81 -32.90 34.65
C THR A 881 13.65 -33.10 33.66
N ARG A 882 12.56 -32.32 33.75
CA ARG A 882 11.45 -32.41 32.78
C ARG A 882 11.88 -31.99 31.37
N LEU A 883 12.75 -30.98 31.25
CA LEU A 883 13.28 -30.54 29.96
C LEU A 883 14.12 -31.62 29.28
N PHE A 884 15.10 -32.21 29.99
CA PHE A 884 15.94 -33.27 29.43
C PHE A 884 15.22 -34.62 29.32
N ASP A 885 14.22 -34.91 30.16
CA ASP A 885 13.28 -36.03 29.96
C ASP A 885 12.52 -35.85 28.62
N HIS A 886 11.96 -34.67 28.34
CA HIS A 886 11.27 -34.35 27.07
C HIS A 886 12.21 -34.50 25.86
N VAL A 887 13.44 -34.00 25.96
CA VAL A 887 14.48 -34.18 24.92
C VAL A 887 14.78 -35.66 24.66
N ALA A 888 14.88 -36.48 25.70
CA ALA A 888 15.06 -37.92 25.58
C ALA A 888 13.79 -38.65 25.07
N GLU A 889 12.60 -38.18 25.44
CA GLU A 889 11.30 -38.66 24.94
C GLU A 889 11.13 -38.41 23.43
N CYS A 890 11.57 -37.27 22.94
CA CYS A 890 11.64 -36.97 21.52
C CYS A 890 12.74 -37.80 20.83
N LEU A 891 13.92 -37.98 21.43
CA LEU A 891 15.06 -38.67 20.80
C LEU A 891 14.75 -40.14 20.52
N GLY A 892 14.17 -40.85 21.49
CA GLY A 892 13.77 -42.24 21.24
C GLY A 892 12.52 -42.38 20.38
N ASP A 893 11.64 -41.39 20.29
CA ASP A 893 10.52 -41.40 19.32
C ASP A 893 11.07 -41.26 17.89
N PHE A 894 11.97 -40.30 17.68
CA PHE A 894 12.74 -40.15 16.45
C PHE A 894 13.52 -41.42 16.09
N MET A 895 14.27 -42.03 17.03
CA MET A 895 15.01 -43.27 16.77
C MET A 895 14.11 -44.49 16.49
N GLU A 896 12.85 -44.48 16.95
CA GLU A 896 11.85 -45.50 16.61
C GLU A 896 11.33 -45.30 15.18
N LYS A 897 10.89 -44.08 14.86
CA LYS A 897 10.38 -43.71 13.53
C LYS A 897 11.40 -43.90 12.41
N GLN A 898 12.68 -43.68 12.68
CA GLN A 898 13.78 -43.87 11.72
C GLN A 898 14.36 -45.31 11.70
N GLU A 899 13.77 -46.27 12.41
CA GLU A 899 14.21 -47.69 12.49
C GLU A 899 15.69 -47.85 12.93
N ILE A 900 16.09 -47.14 14.02
CA ILE A 900 17.48 -47.11 14.52
C ILE A 900 17.68 -47.28 16.02
N LYS A 901 16.66 -47.63 16.82
CA LYS A 901 16.84 -47.93 18.26
C LYS A 901 17.90 -49.00 18.55
N ASP A 902 18.17 -49.88 17.59
CA ASP A 902 19.19 -50.93 17.63
C ASP A 902 20.63 -50.43 17.38
N LYS A 903 20.82 -49.15 17.03
CA LYS A 903 22.11 -48.57 16.61
C LYS A 903 22.57 -47.50 17.59
N LYS A 904 23.75 -47.71 18.19
CA LYS A 904 24.46 -46.67 18.96
C LYS A 904 25.14 -45.70 17.98
N LEU A 905 24.61 -44.48 17.88
CA LEU A 905 25.15 -43.43 17.01
C LEU A 905 25.78 -42.29 17.83
N PRO A 906 26.93 -41.73 17.40
CA PRO A 906 27.53 -40.53 17.99
C PRO A 906 26.65 -39.29 17.79
N VAL A 907 26.53 -38.44 18.81
CA VAL A 907 25.59 -37.30 18.85
C VAL A 907 26.33 -35.97 19.01
N GLY A 908 26.07 -35.01 18.12
CA GLY A 908 26.37 -33.59 18.39
C GLY A 908 25.20 -32.96 19.15
N PHE A 909 25.39 -32.59 20.41
CA PHE A 909 24.48 -31.65 21.07
C PHE A 909 24.91 -30.23 20.75
N THR A 910 24.05 -29.28 21.07
CA THR A 910 24.26 -27.88 20.77
C THR A 910 23.78 -27.11 22.04
N PHE A 911 22.57 -26.52 22.21
CA PHE A 911 22.02 -25.76 23.40
C PHE A 911 22.43 -24.26 23.74
N SER A 912 21.92 -23.23 23.03
CA SER A 912 22.36 -21.78 22.91
C SER A 912 22.17 -20.93 24.15
N PHE A 913 22.79 -21.39 25.20
CA PHE A 913 22.97 -20.58 26.36
C PHE A 913 24.49 -20.40 26.53
N PRO A 914 24.99 -19.34 27.21
CA PRO A 914 26.41 -19.07 27.22
C PRO A 914 27.09 -20.20 27.96
N CYS A 915 27.79 -21.06 27.24
CA CYS A 915 28.36 -22.29 27.78
C CYS A 915 29.86 -22.10 27.94
N ARG A 916 30.34 -22.27 29.18
CA ARG A 916 31.77 -22.33 29.44
C ARG A 916 32.24 -23.75 29.17
N GLN A 917 32.96 -23.92 28.07
CA GLN A 917 33.50 -25.20 27.64
C GLN A 917 34.91 -25.44 28.23
N SER A 918 35.23 -26.70 28.52
CA SER A 918 36.57 -27.20 28.91
C SER A 918 37.18 -28.11 27.85
N LYS A 919 36.32 -28.73 27.04
CA LYS A 919 36.59 -29.59 25.88
C LYS A 919 35.29 -29.72 25.10
N LEU A 920 35.36 -30.31 23.90
CA LEU A 920 34.26 -30.32 22.94
C LEU A 920 32.97 -30.99 23.46
N ASP A 921 33.08 -31.99 24.33
CA ASP A 921 31.98 -32.79 24.91
C ASP A 921 31.52 -32.32 26.31
N GLU A 922 31.91 -31.12 26.76
CA GLU A 922 31.50 -30.54 28.06
C GLU A 922 31.04 -29.09 27.92
N GLY A 923 29.84 -28.79 28.42
CA GLY A 923 29.23 -27.45 28.33
C GLY A 923 28.54 -27.07 29.63
N VAL A 924 29.20 -26.24 30.45
CA VAL A 924 28.59 -25.71 31.67
C VAL A 924 27.84 -24.43 31.36
N LEU A 925 26.51 -24.48 31.52
CA LEU A 925 25.65 -23.31 31.34
C LEU A 925 26.01 -22.18 32.32
N ILE A 926 26.33 -20.99 31.81
CA ILE A 926 26.60 -19.78 32.60
C ILE A 926 25.28 -19.13 33.06
N THR A 927 24.35 -18.88 32.15
CA THR A 927 23.04 -18.24 32.42
C THR A 927 22.02 -18.61 31.34
N TRP A 928 20.75 -18.77 31.67
CA TRP A 928 19.71 -18.77 30.64
C TRP A 928 19.64 -17.38 29.97
N THR A 929 19.25 -17.36 28.71
CA THR A 929 18.91 -16.16 27.93
C THR A 929 17.55 -16.38 27.26
N LYS A 930 17.07 -15.42 26.45
CA LYS A 930 15.87 -15.59 25.63
C LYS A 930 14.62 -15.88 26.49
N ARG A 931 13.86 -16.95 26.21
CA ARG A 931 12.63 -17.31 26.94
C ARG A 931 12.74 -18.57 27.82
N PHE A 932 13.87 -19.27 27.82
CA PHE A 932 14.07 -20.47 28.64
C PHE A 932 14.41 -20.12 30.08
N LYS A 933 13.85 -20.87 31.05
CA LYS A 933 14.09 -20.69 32.50
C LYS A 933 14.03 -22.00 33.29
N ALA A 934 14.39 -23.13 32.67
CA ALA A 934 14.27 -24.43 33.32
C ALA A 934 15.21 -24.55 34.53
N SER A 935 14.62 -24.81 35.70
CA SER A 935 15.33 -24.74 36.98
C SER A 935 16.32 -25.91 37.17
N GLY A 936 17.51 -25.61 37.70
CA GLY A 936 18.54 -26.62 37.97
C GLY A 936 19.45 -27.00 36.79
N VAL A 937 19.53 -26.16 35.75
CA VAL A 937 20.45 -26.35 34.61
C VAL A 937 21.62 -25.34 34.63
N GLU A 938 21.40 -24.11 35.10
CA GLU A 938 22.49 -23.13 35.26
C GLU A 938 23.55 -23.64 36.23
N GLY A 939 24.82 -23.51 35.85
CA GLY A 939 25.97 -24.07 36.58
C GLY A 939 26.13 -25.60 36.47
N ALA A 940 25.22 -26.30 35.77
CA ALA A 940 25.35 -27.72 35.47
C ALA A 940 25.88 -27.96 34.06
N ASP A 941 26.49 -29.13 33.84
CA ASP A 941 26.90 -29.59 32.52
C ASP A 941 25.73 -30.27 31.81
N VAL A 942 25.37 -29.73 30.65
CA VAL A 942 24.15 -30.10 29.91
C VAL A 942 24.28 -31.47 29.22
N VAL A 943 25.51 -31.87 28.85
CA VAL A 943 25.80 -33.20 28.31
C VAL A 943 25.58 -34.28 29.39
N ASN A 944 25.99 -34.00 30.62
CA ASN A 944 25.75 -34.87 31.78
C ASN A 944 24.25 -34.97 32.17
N LEU A 945 23.45 -33.92 31.94
CA LEU A 945 22.00 -33.96 32.19
C LEU A 945 21.27 -34.81 31.14
N LEU A 946 21.58 -34.59 29.86
CA LEU A 946 21.04 -35.35 28.74
C LEU A 946 21.35 -36.86 28.85
N ASN A 947 22.61 -37.22 29.13
CA ASN A 947 23.01 -38.62 29.30
C ASN A 947 22.24 -39.34 30.42
N LYS A 948 21.88 -38.63 31.51
CA LYS A 948 21.04 -39.20 32.59
C LYS A 948 19.61 -39.47 32.12
N ALA A 949 19.03 -38.58 31.31
CA ALA A 949 17.67 -38.74 30.79
C ALA A 949 17.59 -39.91 29.78
N ILE A 950 18.54 -40.00 28.84
CA ILE A 950 18.65 -41.13 27.90
C ILE A 950 18.75 -42.47 28.65
N LYS A 951 19.64 -42.55 29.65
CA LYS A 951 19.83 -43.76 30.46
C LYS A 951 18.62 -44.12 31.33
N LYS A 952 17.84 -43.13 31.77
CA LYS A 952 16.57 -43.33 32.50
C LYS A 952 15.48 -43.92 31.61
N ARG A 953 15.46 -43.57 30.32
CA ARG A 953 14.50 -44.06 29.34
C ARG A 953 14.80 -45.50 28.88
N GLY A 954 16.07 -45.77 28.55
CA GLY A 954 16.62 -47.14 28.47
C GLY A 954 16.19 -48.02 27.28
N ASP A 955 15.41 -47.50 26.32
CA ASP A 955 14.96 -48.22 25.12
C ASP A 955 15.83 -47.98 23.87
N TYR A 956 16.91 -47.19 23.99
CA TYR A 956 17.97 -46.99 22.98
C TYR A 956 19.29 -46.55 23.66
N ASP A 957 20.38 -46.49 22.88
CA ASP A 957 21.70 -46.01 23.31
C ASP A 957 22.24 -44.95 22.33
N ALA A 958 22.81 -43.86 22.86
CA ALA A 958 23.28 -42.71 22.10
C ALA A 958 24.51 -42.09 22.79
N ASP A 959 25.46 -41.57 22.01
CA ASP A 959 26.82 -41.28 22.50
C ASP A 959 27.22 -39.81 22.24
N ILE A 960 27.04 -38.92 23.23
CA ILE A 960 27.24 -37.47 23.02
C ILE A 960 28.74 -37.13 22.88
N MET A 961 29.12 -36.60 21.71
CA MET A 961 30.51 -36.33 21.30
C MET A 961 30.89 -34.85 21.30
N ALA A 962 29.91 -33.94 21.27
CA ALA A 962 30.12 -32.51 21.15
C ALA A 962 28.96 -31.68 21.73
N VAL A 963 29.28 -30.45 22.11
CA VAL A 963 28.37 -29.33 22.42
C VAL A 963 29.01 -28.09 21.76
N VAL A 964 28.33 -27.41 20.81
CA VAL A 964 28.97 -26.41 19.91
C VAL A 964 28.12 -25.20 19.53
N ASN A 965 28.64 -23.99 19.68
CA ASN A 965 27.83 -22.76 19.57
C ASN A 965 27.44 -22.40 18.12
N ASP A 966 26.19 -22.17 17.68
CA ASP A 966 25.79 -21.56 16.38
C ASP A 966 26.71 -20.58 15.79
N THR A 967 27.31 -19.73 16.58
CA THR A 967 28.13 -18.73 15.97
C THR A 967 29.26 -19.53 15.33
N VAL A 968 29.89 -20.42 16.10
CA VAL A 968 30.73 -21.56 15.67
C VAL A 968 30.04 -22.43 14.61
N GLY A 969 28.89 -23.05 14.85
CA GLY A 969 28.25 -24.00 13.95
C GLY A 969 27.85 -23.39 12.60
N THR A 970 27.56 -22.08 12.54
CA THR A 970 27.28 -21.29 11.32
C THR A 970 28.57 -21.20 10.57
N MET A 971 29.63 -20.83 11.28
CA MET A 971 30.96 -20.73 10.75
C MET A 971 31.54 -22.10 10.33
N MET A 972 31.20 -23.20 11.01
CA MET A 972 31.62 -24.56 10.66
C MET A 972 30.80 -25.13 9.50
N THR A 973 29.51 -24.82 9.43
CA THR A 973 28.62 -25.16 8.31
C THR A 973 29.02 -24.42 7.05
N CYS A 974 29.11 -23.10 7.15
CA CYS A 974 29.60 -22.26 6.08
C CYS A 974 31.09 -22.52 5.81
N GLY A 975 31.84 -23.11 6.76
CA GLY A 975 33.26 -23.47 6.66
C GLY A 975 33.52 -24.80 5.94
N PHE A 976 32.66 -25.81 6.17
CA PHE A 976 32.64 -27.08 5.44
C PHE A 976 32.36 -26.85 3.96
N ASP A 977 31.43 -25.94 3.69
CA ASP A 977 31.06 -25.55 2.35
C ASP A 977 32.07 -24.56 1.75
N ASP A 978 32.35 -23.43 2.39
CA ASP A 978 33.32 -22.41 1.95
C ASP A 978 34.44 -22.26 3.01
N GLN A 979 35.67 -22.71 2.69
CA GLN A 979 36.89 -22.80 3.54
C GLN A 979 37.46 -21.46 4.08
N ARG A 980 36.55 -20.54 4.35
CA ARG A 980 36.67 -19.09 4.37
C ARG A 980 35.76 -18.40 5.33
N CYS A 981 34.70 -19.10 5.73
CA CYS A 981 33.83 -18.61 6.77
C CYS A 981 34.62 -18.65 8.07
N GLU A 982 35.22 -17.51 8.38
CA GLU A 982 35.91 -17.26 9.65
C GLU A 982 35.07 -16.38 10.56
N VAL A 983 33.80 -16.10 10.23
CA VAL A 983 32.84 -15.35 11.06
C VAL A 983 31.45 -15.96 10.91
N GLY A 984 30.86 -16.40 12.03
CA GLY A 984 29.43 -16.72 12.10
C GLY A 984 28.66 -15.53 12.70
N LEU A 985 27.48 -15.21 12.16
CA LEU A 985 26.73 -14.01 12.54
C LEU A 985 25.22 -14.27 12.56
N ILE A 986 24.60 -13.95 13.69
CA ILE A 986 23.19 -14.12 13.98
C ILE A 986 22.53 -12.77 14.18
N ILE A 987 21.41 -12.51 13.51
CA ILE A 987 20.62 -11.27 13.65
C ILE A 987 19.12 -11.56 13.59
N GLY A 988 18.52 -11.92 14.71
CA GLY A 988 17.14 -12.35 14.78
C GLY A 988 16.38 -11.86 16.00
N THR A 989 15.87 -12.79 16.82
CA THR A 989 15.46 -12.57 18.21
C THR A 989 16.37 -11.53 18.88
N GLY A 990 17.67 -11.78 18.79
CA GLY A 990 18.73 -10.84 19.07
C GLY A 990 19.94 -11.28 18.28
N THR A 991 21.11 -11.12 18.85
CA THR A 991 22.32 -11.01 18.06
C THR A 991 23.50 -11.64 18.77
N ASN A 992 24.25 -12.44 18.04
CA ASN A 992 25.54 -12.97 18.47
C ASN A 992 26.46 -13.16 17.25
N ALA A 993 27.76 -13.20 17.48
CA ALA A 993 28.74 -13.58 16.45
C ALA A 993 29.82 -14.50 17.03
N CYS A 994 30.54 -15.19 16.14
CA CYS A 994 31.83 -15.79 16.44
C CYS A 994 32.80 -15.38 15.35
N TYR A 995 34.07 -15.70 15.57
CA TYR A 995 35.03 -15.77 14.49
C TYR A 995 36.16 -16.75 14.82
N MET A 996 36.93 -17.16 13.81
CA MET A 996 38.21 -17.85 14.03
C MET A 996 39.23 -16.82 14.52
N GLU A 997 39.62 -16.91 15.78
CA GLU A 997 40.72 -16.13 16.34
C GLU A 997 42.02 -16.94 16.30
N GLU A 998 43.15 -16.25 16.17
CA GLU A 998 44.47 -16.87 16.25
C GLU A 998 44.76 -17.30 17.69
N MET A 999 45.26 -18.52 17.91
CA MET A 999 45.48 -19.06 19.27
C MET A 999 46.35 -18.13 20.13
N ARG A 1000 47.37 -17.51 19.54
CA ARG A 1000 48.23 -16.49 20.18
C ARG A 1000 47.52 -15.21 20.69
N HIS A 1001 46.23 -15.02 20.42
CA HIS A 1001 45.43 -13.91 20.93
C HIS A 1001 44.42 -14.37 22.01
N ILE A 1002 44.34 -15.67 22.32
CA ILE A 1002 43.36 -16.27 23.24
C ILE A 1002 44.06 -16.69 24.54
N ASP A 1003 44.20 -15.78 25.50
CA ASP A 1003 44.84 -16.09 26.80
C ASP A 1003 44.07 -17.18 27.59
N LEU A 1004 42.82 -17.45 27.24
CA LEU A 1004 41.91 -18.38 27.93
C LEU A 1004 42.22 -19.86 27.68
N VAL A 1005 43.02 -20.20 26.68
CA VAL A 1005 43.36 -21.59 26.30
C VAL A 1005 44.87 -21.74 26.17
N GLU A 1006 45.41 -22.92 26.47
CA GLU A 1006 46.84 -23.19 26.30
C GLU A 1006 47.19 -23.58 24.85
N GLY A 1007 48.25 -22.96 24.33
CA GLY A 1007 48.78 -23.11 22.97
C GLY A 1007 48.70 -21.82 22.16
N ASP A 1008 49.70 -21.55 21.32
CA ASP A 1008 49.83 -20.35 20.47
C ASP A 1008 49.79 -20.67 18.96
N GLU A 1009 50.00 -21.93 18.58
CA GLU A 1009 49.90 -22.43 17.20
C GLU A 1009 48.46 -22.74 16.78
N GLY A 1010 48.13 -22.36 15.54
CA GLY A 1010 46.82 -22.59 14.95
C GLY A 1010 45.78 -21.54 15.39
N ARG A 1011 44.50 -21.93 15.32
CA ARG A 1011 43.35 -21.04 15.50
C ARG A 1011 42.28 -21.73 16.34
N MET A 1012 41.33 -20.96 16.86
CA MET A 1012 40.15 -21.51 17.52
C MET A 1012 38.96 -20.59 17.30
N CYS A 1013 37.78 -21.18 17.13
CA CYS A 1013 36.57 -20.39 17.08
C CYS A 1013 36.25 -19.79 18.46
N ILE A 1014 36.07 -18.47 18.48
CA ILE A 1014 35.66 -17.68 19.64
C ILE A 1014 34.21 -17.24 19.45
N ASN A 1015 33.33 -17.74 20.30
CA ASN A 1015 31.96 -17.27 20.41
C ASN A 1015 31.94 -15.95 21.21
N THR A 1016 31.55 -14.83 20.59
CA THR A 1016 31.74 -13.50 21.20
C THR A 1016 30.83 -13.24 22.40
N GLU A 1017 29.62 -13.81 22.43
CA GLU A 1017 28.52 -13.39 23.32
C GLU A 1017 28.25 -11.89 23.27
N TRP A 1018 28.28 -11.30 22.07
CA TRP A 1018 28.24 -9.85 21.93
C TRP A 1018 26.92 -9.20 22.37
N GLY A 1019 25.88 -9.99 22.65
CA GLY A 1019 24.56 -9.51 23.07
C GLY A 1019 24.60 -8.82 24.44
N ALA A 1020 25.61 -9.12 25.26
CA ALA A 1020 25.87 -8.48 26.55
C ALA A 1020 26.65 -7.15 26.43
N PHE A 1021 27.09 -6.75 25.23
CA PHE A 1021 27.90 -5.54 25.05
C PHE A 1021 27.18 -4.29 25.58
N GLY A 1022 27.77 -3.69 26.64
CA GLY A 1022 27.21 -2.54 27.36
C GLY A 1022 26.79 -2.82 28.80
N ASP A 1023 26.67 -4.09 29.20
CA ASP A 1023 26.24 -4.51 30.54
C ASP A 1023 27.19 -4.02 31.67
N ASP A 1024 28.47 -3.83 31.35
CA ASP A 1024 29.52 -3.43 32.30
C ASP A 1024 29.34 -2.00 32.85
N ASP A 1025 28.64 -1.13 32.11
CA ASP A 1025 28.71 0.33 32.31
C ASP A 1025 27.33 0.99 32.56
N LEU A 1026 26.43 0.26 33.26
CA LEU A 1026 25.12 0.73 33.76
C LEU A 1026 25.16 2.00 34.65
N ARG A 1027 26.32 2.67 34.79
CA ARG A 1027 26.50 3.96 35.47
C ARG A 1027 27.04 5.10 34.59
N ARG A 1028 27.31 4.88 33.30
CA ARG A 1028 27.76 5.95 32.36
C ARG A 1028 26.88 6.17 31.14
N TRP A 1029 25.93 5.28 30.85
CA TRP A 1029 24.91 5.51 29.80
C TRP A 1029 23.81 6.51 30.19
N SER A 1030 24.03 7.33 31.23
CA SER A 1030 23.11 8.40 31.61
C SER A 1030 23.22 9.60 30.66
N VAL A 1031 22.51 9.53 29.55
CA VAL A 1031 21.83 10.74 29.06
C VAL A 1031 20.84 11.15 30.17
N GLU A 1032 20.79 12.42 30.56
CA GLU A 1032 19.90 12.91 31.62
C GLU A 1032 18.41 12.78 31.23
N CYS A 1033 17.87 11.57 31.37
CA CYS A 1033 16.43 11.36 31.48
C CYS A 1033 15.96 11.91 32.82
N THR A 1034 15.69 13.22 32.85
CA THR A 1034 14.96 13.88 33.92
C THR A 1034 13.58 13.26 34.02
N TRP A 1035 13.42 12.33 34.95
CA TRP A 1035 12.12 11.81 35.36
C TRP A 1035 11.31 12.95 35.97
N VAL A 1036 10.42 13.54 35.16
CA VAL A 1036 9.41 14.47 35.65
C VAL A 1036 8.43 13.66 36.49
N ASN A 1037 8.52 13.80 37.81
CA ASN A 1037 7.53 13.27 38.75
C ASN A 1037 6.15 13.81 38.39
N LEU A 1038 5.25 12.93 37.93
CA LEU A 1038 3.82 13.21 37.89
C LEU A 1038 3.22 13.00 39.29
N SER A 1039 3.47 13.99 40.15
CA SER A 1039 2.73 14.21 41.39
C SER A 1039 2.31 15.68 41.44
N GLY A 1040 1.14 15.97 40.88
CA GLY A 1040 0.58 17.31 40.68
C GLY A 1040 -0.66 17.23 39.81
#